data_AF-A0A059C5K0-F1
#
_entry.id   AF-A0A059C5K0-F1
#
_cell.length_a   1.000
_cell.length_b   1.000
_cell.length_c   1.000
_cell.angle_alpha   90.00
_cell.angle_beta   90.00
_cell.angle_gamma   90.00
#
_symmetry.space_group_name_H-M   'P 1'
#
loop_
_entity.id
_entity.type
_entity.pdbx_description
1 polymer ?
#
loop_
_entity_poly.entity_id
_entity_poly.type
_entity_poly.pdbx_seq_one_letter_code
_entity_poly.pdbx_strand_id
1 'polypeptide(L)'
;MAAAAAAKSRTVVEPFAQFDLAAHARSPVRSVAVSTLSDAQTLVYLGTESGALALLQVVASPDASPPSLGDDARALPQAPAPARQAGAGGGSVSFLRSVAVTRESPVDAVHVLAEIGKVLVLSEGSLFLVDSLLTQPTKRIPPFRGISAVARRFRAGGATGGSDLADYSVNASDNPSAGSRLLQKFGSGIRANGVKVKEAEQSRQQPEGSYIFAIVIGKRLVIADFSAISESLVVLREMQCVEGVKAMVWLDDSIMVGTVSEYILYSCITGQSGVIFSLPDGSSSPRLKLLRKEWKVLLLVDNVGVIVDSYGQPAGGSLVFRRGLESVAEVSSYVMVVKDGKMDVYHKKSGSCIQTPPFAGEGVGPCFVADEENANGNLVVVASPSKVFCYRKVPSEEQIKDLLRKKSFNEAISLVEELESEGEMSKDMLSFVHAQVGFLLLFDLHFEQAVNHFLQSEIMQPSEVFPFIMRDPNRWSLLVPRNRYWGLHPPPAPLEDVVDNGLAVIQRAIFLRKAGVETSVDHNFLLSPPNRADLLEAAIKSMIRYLEVSRKKDLTSSVKEGVDTLLMYLYRALNSVDKMEELASSENSCVVEELENLLDDSGHLRTLAFLYASKGMSSKALAIWRVLARNYTSSIQRDSASDNELQNRSSDTLNARETAAREASKILEESSDQNLVLQHFGWIADINQVLAVKVLTSETREKQLSPSEVLAAIDLKKVEIRQRYLQWLIEDQDSDDTHFHTMYAISLAKSALESYARESMYGEHGVGNIGEKSTYDSGSHSIFESPVRERLQIFLESSDLYDPMQVLELIEDSELWLEKAILYRKLGQETMVLQILALKLEDSEAAEQYCAEIGRPDAYMQLLDMYLDPHDGKEPMFKAAVRLLHNHGESLDPLQVLETLSPEMPLQLASDTILRMLRARLHHHRQGQVNCTQLISCCRP
;
A
#
# COMPACT_ATOMS: atom_id res chain seq x y z
N MET A 1 21.93 -12.52 -37.05
CA MET A 1 22.78 -11.64 -36.23
C MET A 1 22.24 -11.65 -34.80
N ALA A 2 22.56 -12.68 -34.03
CA ALA A 2 22.24 -12.71 -32.60
C ALA A 2 23.32 -11.91 -31.87
N ALA A 3 22.92 -10.82 -31.23
CA ALA A 3 23.81 -10.06 -30.35
C ALA A 3 24.36 -11.02 -29.29
N ALA A 4 25.69 -11.16 -29.23
CA ALA A 4 26.35 -11.86 -28.16
C ALA A 4 26.07 -11.11 -26.85
N ALA A 5 25.02 -11.52 -26.14
CA ALA A 5 24.73 -11.04 -24.80
C ALA A 5 25.99 -11.31 -23.96
N ALA A 6 26.61 -10.23 -23.48
CA ALA A 6 27.68 -10.29 -22.51
C ALA A 6 27.26 -11.22 -21.36
N ALA A 7 28.15 -12.10 -20.92
CA ALA A 7 27.87 -13.03 -19.83
C ALA A 7 27.38 -12.22 -18.61
N LYS A 8 26.19 -12.56 -18.11
CA LYS A 8 25.59 -11.87 -16.95
C LYS A 8 26.53 -12.01 -15.76
N SER A 9 26.85 -10.91 -15.09
CA SER A 9 27.99 -10.77 -14.18
C SER A 9 27.92 -11.55 -12.83
N ARG A 10 27.01 -12.54 -12.71
CA ARG A 10 26.73 -13.28 -11.47
C ARG A 10 27.53 -14.58 -11.39
N THR A 11 28.09 -14.86 -10.21
CA THR A 11 28.85 -16.09 -9.93
C THR A 11 27.90 -17.17 -9.42
N VAL A 12 27.63 -18.19 -10.24
CA VAL A 12 26.76 -19.33 -9.88
C VAL A 12 27.57 -20.43 -9.20
N VAL A 13 28.80 -20.64 -9.64
CA VAL A 13 29.76 -21.56 -9.04
C VAL A 13 31.07 -20.89 -8.74
N GLU A 14 31.68 -21.29 -7.64
CA GLU A 14 33.00 -20.83 -7.23
C GLU A 14 33.99 -22.00 -7.10
N PRO A 15 35.27 -21.79 -7.45
CA PRO A 15 36.29 -22.80 -7.24
C PRO A 15 36.48 -23.03 -5.74
N PHE A 16 36.32 -24.27 -5.33
CA PHE A 16 36.30 -24.67 -3.92
C PHE A 16 37.61 -25.38 -3.54
N ALA A 17 38.11 -26.28 -4.38
CA ALA A 17 39.38 -26.97 -4.16
C ALA A 17 40.02 -27.47 -5.47
N GLN A 18 41.31 -27.79 -5.42
CA GLN A 18 42.03 -28.39 -6.55
C GLN A 18 43.03 -29.44 -6.06
N PHE A 19 43.33 -30.40 -6.91
CA PHE A 19 44.30 -31.46 -6.63
C PHE A 19 45.16 -31.77 -7.86
N ASP A 20 46.48 -31.82 -7.67
CA ASP A 20 47.43 -32.19 -8.72
C ASP A 20 47.63 -33.72 -8.79
N LEU A 21 47.29 -34.31 -9.92
CA LEU A 21 47.39 -35.76 -10.15
C LEU A 21 48.80 -36.20 -10.52
N ALA A 22 49.72 -35.30 -10.91
CA ALA A 22 51.03 -35.66 -11.45
C ALA A 22 51.88 -36.55 -10.53
N ALA A 23 51.71 -36.42 -9.21
CA ALA A 23 52.43 -37.23 -8.23
C ALA A 23 51.79 -38.61 -7.94
N HIS A 24 50.52 -38.82 -8.31
CA HIS A 24 49.72 -39.97 -7.84
C HIS A 24 49.10 -40.81 -8.97
N ALA A 25 48.76 -40.19 -10.11
CA ALA A 25 48.25 -40.88 -11.29
C ALA A 25 49.26 -40.69 -12.45
N ARG A 26 49.92 -41.79 -12.85
CA ARG A 26 50.89 -41.81 -13.96
C ARG A 26 50.24 -41.78 -15.35
N SER A 27 48.91 -41.66 -15.41
CA SER A 27 48.10 -41.80 -16.61
C SER A 27 46.94 -40.80 -16.57
N PRO A 28 46.54 -40.21 -17.71
CA PRO A 28 45.47 -39.24 -17.77
C PRO A 28 44.11 -39.85 -17.36
N VAL A 29 43.24 -38.99 -16.85
CA VAL A 29 41.87 -39.35 -16.46
C VAL A 29 41.04 -39.67 -17.70
N ARG A 30 40.21 -40.71 -17.60
CA ARG A 30 39.27 -41.19 -18.63
C ARG A 30 37.81 -41.09 -18.20
N SER A 31 37.53 -41.22 -16.90
CA SER A 31 36.18 -41.16 -16.36
C SER A 31 36.20 -40.62 -14.93
N VAL A 32 35.11 -39.97 -14.53
CA VAL A 32 34.93 -39.42 -13.19
C VAL A 32 33.52 -39.70 -12.69
N ALA A 33 33.41 -40.03 -11.41
CA ALA A 33 32.13 -40.17 -10.71
C ALA A 33 32.25 -39.60 -9.29
N VAL A 34 31.14 -39.09 -8.77
CA VAL A 34 31.08 -38.41 -7.47
C VAL A 34 30.04 -39.10 -6.59
N SER A 35 30.31 -39.22 -5.29
CA SER A 35 29.38 -39.76 -4.30
C SER A 35 29.49 -39.01 -2.99
N THR A 36 28.35 -38.51 -2.51
CA THR A 36 28.24 -37.79 -1.24
C THR A 36 28.06 -38.76 -0.09
N LEU A 37 28.97 -38.76 0.89
CA LEU A 37 28.84 -39.56 2.12
C LEU A 37 28.09 -38.80 3.22
N SER A 38 28.29 -37.48 3.27
CA SER A 38 27.63 -36.55 4.20
C SER A 38 27.66 -35.15 3.58
N ASP A 39 26.94 -34.20 4.18
CA ASP A 39 26.95 -32.80 3.74
C ASP A 39 28.35 -32.16 3.71
N ALA A 40 29.31 -32.74 4.44
CA ALA A 40 30.68 -32.24 4.54
C ALA A 40 31.73 -33.07 3.79
N GLN A 41 31.39 -34.28 3.33
CA GLN A 41 32.36 -35.22 2.75
C GLN A 41 31.84 -35.85 1.47
N THR A 42 32.61 -35.66 0.39
CA THR A 42 32.30 -36.19 -0.93
C THR A 42 33.49 -37.00 -1.44
N LEU A 43 33.22 -38.21 -1.94
CA LEU A 43 34.19 -39.08 -2.60
C LEU A 43 34.18 -38.84 -4.10
N VAL A 44 35.36 -38.78 -4.69
CA VAL A 44 35.57 -38.62 -6.13
C VAL A 44 36.36 -39.81 -6.65
N TYR A 45 35.77 -40.54 -7.58
CA TYR A 45 36.36 -41.69 -8.24
C TYR A 45 36.87 -41.28 -9.61
N LEU A 46 38.14 -41.57 -9.90
CA LEU A 46 38.82 -41.22 -11.14
C LEU A 46 39.31 -42.50 -11.81
N GLY A 47 38.73 -42.83 -12.96
CA GLY A 47 39.24 -43.88 -13.84
C GLY A 47 40.33 -43.33 -14.75
N THR A 48 41.46 -44.03 -14.88
CA THR A 48 42.57 -43.63 -15.75
C THR A 48 42.60 -44.42 -17.07
N GLU A 49 43.29 -43.89 -18.08
CA GLU A 49 43.55 -44.60 -19.35
C GLU A 49 44.38 -45.89 -19.13
N SER A 50 45.18 -45.96 -18.07
CA SER A 50 45.98 -47.14 -17.74
C SER A 50 45.23 -48.27 -17.04
N GLY A 51 43.95 -48.08 -16.70
CA GLY A 51 43.13 -49.09 -16.01
C GLY A 51 43.15 -49.03 -14.49
N ALA A 52 43.57 -47.90 -13.92
CA ALA A 52 43.51 -47.67 -12.47
C ALA A 52 42.24 -46.89 -12.09
N LEU A 53 41.68 -47.21 -10.93
CA LEU A 53 40.66 -46.41 -10.26
C LEU A 53 41.32 -45.72 -9.06
N ALA A 54 41.33 -44.41 -9.04
CA ALA A 54 41.82 -43.59 -7.93
C ALA A 54 40.66 -42.97 -7.16
N LEU A 55 40.81 -42.84 -5.85
CA LEU A 55 39.83 -42.28 -4.94
C LEU A 55 40.41 -41.02 -4.27
N LEU A 56 39.72 -39.90 -4.46
CA LEU A 56 39.95 -38.67 -3.72
C LEU A 56 38.81 -38.42 -2.73
N GLN A 57 39.14 -37.76 -1.64
CA GLN A 57 38.17 -37.24 -0.68
C GLN A 57 38.18 -35.71 -0.71
N VAL A 58 36.99 -35.14 -0.86
CA VAL A 58 36.72 -33.72 -0.82
C VAL A 58 36.04 -33.42 0.52
N VAL A 59 36.58 -32.49 1.29
CA VAL A 59 36.05 -32.11 2.60
C VAL A 59 35.72 -30.62 2.63
N ALA A 60 34.46 -30.30 2.95
CA ALA A 60 33.88 -28.94 3.00
C ALA A 60 34.37 -28.08 4.16
N SER A 61 34.76 -28.68 5.30
CA SER A 61 35.26 -27.98 6.49
C SER A 61 36.43 -28.73 7.14
N PRO A 62 37.51 -28.05 7.58
CA PRO A 62 38.70 -28.70 8.16
C PRO A 62 38.46 -29.46 9.47
N ASP A 63 37.33 -29.25 10.15
CA ASP A 63 36.99 -29.88 11.43
C ASP A 63 36.30 -31.25 11.30
N ALA A 64 35.96 -31.69 10.08
CA ALA A 64 35.39 -33.01 9.87
C ALA A 64 36.50 -34.08 9.95
N SER A 65 36.47 -34.92 10.99
CA SER A 65 37.36 -36.06 11.11
C SER A 65 37.22 -36.99 9.89
N PRO A 66 38.31 -37.58 9.37
CA PRO A 66 38.21 -38.65 8.37
C PRO A 66 37.31 -39.77 8.90
N PRO A 67 36.62 -40.53 8.03
CA PRO A 67 35.73 -41.60 8.47
C PRO A 67 36.47 -42.51 9.46
N SER A 68 35.89 -42.74 10.63
CA SER A 68 36.42 -43.68 11.61
C SER A 68 36.44 -45.06 10.95
N LEU A 69 37.63 -45.52 10.61
CA LEU A 69 37.90 -46.93 10.30
C LEU A 69 37.41 -47.74 11.52
N GLY A 70 36.34 -48.52 11.34
CA GLY A 70 35.90 -49.47 12.36
C GLY A 70 37.04 -50.41 12.77
N ASP A 71 37.04 -50.80 14.04
CA ASP A 71 38.13 -51.40 14.82
C ASP A 71 38.74 -52.74 14.32
N ASP A 72 38.44 -53.24 13.12
CA ASP A 72 38.81 -54.60 12.70
C ASP A 72 39.99 -54.72 11.70
N ALA A 73 40.85 -53.70 11.60
CA ALA A 73 42.03 -53.76 10.70
C ALA A 73 43.36 -53.50 11.42
N ARG A 74 43.64 -54.24 12.52
CA ARG A 74 45.02 -54.39 13.03
C ARG A 74 45.75 -55.52 12.31
N ALA A 75 46.18 -55.25 11.07
CA ALA A 75 47.38 -55.81 10.46
C ALA A 75 47.44 -55.38 8.98
N LEU A 76 48.21 -54.34 8.66
CA LEU A 76 48.93 -54.11 7.39
C LEU A 76 49.70 -52.76 7.51
N PRO A 77 50.84 -52.59 6.83
CA PRO A 77 51.78 -51.51 7.09
C PRO A 77 51.20 -50.13 6.75
N GLN A 78 51.48 -49.16 7.62
CA GLN A 78 51.06 -47.76 7.51
C GLN A 78 51.44 -47.18 6.15
N ALA A 79 50.44 -46.87 5.32
CA ALA A 79 50.59 -45.99 4.17
C ALA A 79 50.87 -44.55 4.67
N PRO A 80 51.62 -43.72 3.93
CA PRO A 80 51.93 -42.36 4.33
C PRO A 80 50.64 -41.54 4.52
N ALA A 81 50.68 -40.58 5.46
CA ALA A 81 49.55 -39.69 5.73
C ALA A 81 49.06 -39.00 4.44
N PRO A 82 47.74 -38.86 4.24
CA PRO A 82 47.19 -38.28 3.01
C PRO A 82 47.71 -36.85 2.82
N ALA A 83 48.38 -36.60 1.70
CA ALA A 83 48.83 -35.26 1.33
C ALA A 83 47.61 -34.38 1.05
N ARG A 84 47.34 -33.42 1.95
CA ARG A 84 46.23 -32.46 1.80
C ARG A 84 46.70 -31.25 0.99
N GLN A 85 45.98 -30.92 -0.07
CA GLN A 85 46.12 -29.63 -0.76
C GLN A 85 44.93 -28.75 -0.39
N ALA A 86 45.21 -27.62 0.26
CA ALA A 86 44.20 -26.63 0.62
C ALA A 86 43.87 -25.76 -0.60
N GLY A 87 42.58 -25.66 -0.93
CA GLY A 87 42.08 -24.70 -1.91
C GLY A 87 41.91 -23.31 -1.29
N ALA A 88 41.82 -22.28 -2.13
CA ALA A 88 41.57 -20.90 -1.70
C ALA A 88 40.21 -20.69 -1.00
N GLY A 89 39.27 -21.64 -1.14
CA GLY A 89 37.89 -21.57 -0.62
C GLY A 89 37.61 -22.37 0.68
N GLY A 90 38.64 -22.68 1.48
CA GLY A 90 38.48 -23.39 2.78
C GLY A 90 38.30 -24.91 2.68
N GLY A 91 38.02 -25.43 1.48
CA GLY A 91 37.98 -26.85 1.16
C GLY A 91 39.35 -27.52 1.06
N SER A 92 39.40 -28.81 1.38
CA SER A 92 40.58 -29.64 1.11
C SER A 92 40.25 -30.85 0.26
N VAL A 93 41.16 -31.20 -0.64
CA VAL A 93 41.10 -32.44 -1.41
C VAL A 93 42.34 -33.26 -1.09
N SER A 94 42.13 -34.55 -0.85
CA SER A 94 43.21 -35.48 -0.53
C SER A 94 43.07 -36.78 -1.28
N PHE A 95 44.19 -37.36 -1.67
CA PHE A 95 44.25 -38.69 -2.24
C PHE A 95 44.14 -39.73 -1.14
N LEU A 96 43.21 -40.67 -1.30
CA LEU A 96 43.04 -41.78 -0.35
C LEU A 96 43.74 -43.04 -0.85
N ARG A 97 43.43 -43.49 -2.06
CA ARG A 97 43.89 -44.79 -2.57
C ARG A 97 43.76 -44.89 -4.08
N SER A 98 44.46 -45.86 -4.67
CA SER A 98 44.20 -46.33 -6.02
C SER A 98 44.30 -47.85 -6.09
N VAL A 99 43.49 -48.46 -6.96
CA VAL A 99 43.48 -49.89 -7.26
C VAL A 99 43.52 -50.09 -8.77
N ALA A 100 44.34 -51.03 -9.24
CA ALA A 100 44.35 -51.43 -10.65
C ALA A 100 43.15 -52.34 -10.94
N VAL A 101 42.28 -51.94 -11.86
CA VAL A 101 41.10 -52.70 -12.32
C VAL A 101 41.51 -53.66 -13.44
N THR A 102 42.25 -53.15 -14.41
CA THR A 102 42.82 -53.91 -15.53
C THR A 102 44.27 -53.49 -15.74
N ARG A 103 45.05 -54.31 -16.45
CA ARG A 103 46.41 -53.96 -16.87
C ARG A 103 46.31 -53.32 -18.25
N GLU A 104 46.62 -52.04 -18.35
CA GLU A 104 46.81 -51.31 -19.63
C GLU A 104 45.53 -51.07 -20.47
N SER A 105 44.34 -51.18 -19.88
CA SER A 105 43.06 -50.85 -20.55
C SER A 105 42.31 -49.74 -19.82
N PRO A 106 41.65 -48.81 -20.51
CA PRO A 106 40.98 -47.68 -19.88
C PRO A 106 39.82 -48.09 -18.97
N VAL A 107 39.58 -47.28 -17.95
CA VAL A 107 38.33 -47.33 -17.17
C VAL A 107 37.28 -46.45 -17.86
N ASP A 108 36.37 -47.08 -18.61
CA ASP A 108 35.41 -46.39 -19.49
C ASP A 108 34.26 -45.74 -18.75
N ALA A 109 33.75 -46.37 -17.69
CA ALA A 109 32.65 -45.83 -16.88
C ALA A 109 32.77 -46.28 -15.42
N VAL A 110 32.32 -45.42 -14.52
CA VAL A 110 32.28 -45.64 -13.07
C VAL A 110 30.86 -45.34 -12.59
N HIS A 111 30.22 -46.32 -11.96
CA HIS A 111 28.89 -46.18 -11.35
C HIS A 111 29.00 -46.44 -9.85
N VAL A 112 28.72 -45.43 -9.04
CA VAL A 112 28.78 -45.56 -7.57
C VAL A 112 27.45 -46.10 -7.04
N LEU A 113 27.53 -47.15 -6.22
CA LEU A 113 26.40 -47.83 -5.59
C LEU A 113 26.46 -47.55 -4.10
N ALA A 114 26.14 -46.30 -3.73
CA ALA A 114 26.39 -45.75 -2.41
C ALA A 114 25.67 -46.52 -1.29
N GLU A 115 24.43 -46.96 -1.51
CA GLU A 115 23.60 -47.65 -0.48
C GLU A 115 24.20 -48.99 -0.05
N ILE A 116 24.97 -49.63 -0.93
CA ILE A 116 25.62 -50.93 -0.66
C ILE A 116 27.14 -50.80 -0.52
N GLY A 117 27.67 -49.57 -0.54
CA GLY A 117 29.10 -49.30 -0.38
C GLY A 117 29.97 -49.91 -1.48
N LYS A 118 29.46 -50.06 -2.72
CA LYS A 118 30.20 -50.65 -3.84
C LYS A 118 30.33 -49.67 -5.01
N VAL A 119 31.28 -49.94 -5.91
CA VAL A 119 31.49 -49.22 -7.16
C VAL A 119 31.56 -50.24 -8.29
N LEU A 120 30.73 -50.03 -9.30
CA LEU A 120 30.71 -50.82 -10.52
C LEU A 120 31.51 -50.10 -11.60
N VAL A 121 32.49 -50.80 -12.18
CA VAL A 121 33.45 -50.24 -13.12
C VAL A 121 33.37 -51.01 -14.43
N LEU A 122 33.27 -50.29 -15.55
CA LEU A 122 33.37 -50.85 -16.89
C LEU A 122 34.79 -50.64 -17.43
N SER A 123 35.47 -51.73 -17.78
CA SER A 123 36.78 -51.69 -18.44
C SER A 123 36.90 -52.89 -19.38
N GLU A 124 37.44 -52.68 -20.58
CA GLU A 124 37.65 -53.75 -21.58
C GLU A 124 36.38 -54.57 -21.88
N GLY A 125 35.23 -53.89 -21.95
CA GLY A 125 33.92 -54.52 -22.18
C GLY A 125 33.50 -55.54 -21.12
N SER A 126 34.04 -55.44 -19.90
CA SER A 126 33.71 -56.29 -18.75
C SER A 126 33.39 -55.43 -17.53
N LEU A 127 32.51 -55.93 -16.66
CA LEU A 127 32.18 -55.25 -15.41
C LEU A 127 33.02 -55.78 -14.25
N PHE A 128 33.47 -54.85 -13.41
CA PHE A 128 34.24 -55.11 -12.20
C PHE A 128 33.54 -54.45 -11.01
N LEU A 129 33.48 -55.16 -9.90
CA LEU A 129 33.00 -54.66 -8.63
C LEU A 129 34.20 -54.31 -7.75
N VAL A 130 34.15 -53.13 -7.14
CA VAL A 130 35.12 -52.67 -6.16
C VAL A 130 34.38 -52.18 -4.92
N ASP A 131 34.99 -52.33 -3.75
CA ASP A 131 34.51 -51.68 -2.53
C ASP A 131 34.65 -50.15 -2.65
N SER A 132 33.72 -49.39 -2.08
CA SER A 132 33.67 -47.91 -2.16
C SER A 132 34.93 -47.22 -1.64
N LEU A 133 35.61 -47.80 -0.65
CA LEU A 133 36.86 -47.24 -0.11
C LEU A 133 38.10 -47.78 -0.84
N LEU A 134 37.91 -48.54 -1.93
CA LEU A 134 38.92 -49.23 -2.71
C LEU A 134 39.80 -50.16 -1.85
N THR A 135 39.26 -50.69 -0.75
CA THR A 135 40.06 -51.46 0.22
C THR A 135 40.39 -52.87 -0.23
N GLN A 136 39.48 -53.46 -0.99
CA GLN A 136 39.52 -54.85 -1.44
C GLN A 136 39.98 -54.94 -2.90
N PRO A 137 40.53 -56.09 -3.33
CA PRO A 137 40.88 -56.31 -4.73
C PRO A 137 39.64 -56.27 -5.63
N THR A 138 39.83 -55.82 -6.87
CA THR A 138 38.76 -55.76 -7.88
C THR A 138 38.26 -57.15 -8.26
N LYS A 139 36.94 -57.35 -8.25
CA LYS A 139 36.29 -58.62 -8.62
C LYS A 139 35.57 -58.47 -9.96
N ARG A 140 35.90 -59.28 -10.96
CA ARG A 140 35.15 -59.30 -12.23
C ARG A 140 33.78 -59.94 -12.01
N ILE A 141 32.71 -59.33 -12.56
CA ILE A 141 31.35 -59.86 -12.52
C ILE A 141 31.06 -60.63 -13.82
N PRO A 142 31.00 -61.98 -13.81
CA PRO A 142 30.49 -62.76 -14.94
C PRO A 142 28.96 -62.59 -15.07
N PRO A 143 28.33 -62.96 -16.22
CA PRO A 143 28.89 -63.63 -17.39
C PRO A 143 29.24 -62.69 -18.57
N PHE A 144 28.95 -61.40 -18.46
CA PHE A 144 28.97 -60.49 -19.60
C PHE A 144 30.39 -60.14 -20.06
N ARG A 145 30.61 -60.19 -21.38
CA ARG A 145 31.83 -59.74 -22.07
C ARG A 145 31.42 -58.98 -23.33
N GLY A 146 32.26 -58.04 -23.78
CA GLY A 146 31.96 -57.22 -24.96
C GLY A 146 30.86 -56.19 -24.70
N ILE A 147 30.76 -55.69 -23.47
CA ILE A 147 29.81 -54.66 -23.07
C ILE A 147 30.23 -53.33 -23.72
N SER A 148 29.31 -52.67 -24.42
CA SER A 148 29.56 -51.36 -25.05
C SER A 148 29.07 -50.19 -24.21
N ALA A 149 27.99 -50.36 -23.43
CA ALA A 149 27.45 -49.33 -22.55
C ALA A 149 26.69 -49.94 -21.37
N VAL A 150 26.68 -49.24 -20.25
CA VAL A 150 25.92 -49.59 -19.04
C VAL A 150 25.22 -48.34 -18.50
N ALA A 151 23.98 -48.50 -18.05
CA ALA A 151 23.22 -47.45 -17.39
C ALA A 151 22.45 -48.02 -16.21
N ARG A 152 22.51 -47.32 -15.06
CA ARG A 152 21.71 -47.61 -13.87
C ARG A 152 20.29 -47.07 -14.07
N ARG A 153 19.27 -47.78 -13.60
CA ARG A 153 17.89 -47.29 -13.55
C ARG A 153 17.72 -46.23 -12.47
N PHE A 154 17.10 -45.11 -12.82
CA PHE A 154 16.63 -44.09 -11.89
C PHE A 154 15.09 -44.05 -11.93
N ARG A 155 14.43 -43.92 -10.76
CA ARG A 155 12.95 -43.84 -10.63
C ARG A 155 12.53 -42.53 -9.94
N ALA A 156 11.48 -41.88 -10.45
CA ALA A 156 10.92 -40.69 -9.81
C ALA A 156 10.33 -41.06 -8.45
N GLY A 157 10.72 -40.34 -7.40
CA GLY A 157 10.11 -40.48 -6.08
C GLY A 157 8.72 -39.81 -6.06
N GLY A 158 7.66 -40.61 -6.21
CA GLY A 158 6.28 -40.19 -5.95
C GLY A 158 5.32 -40.20 -7.15
N ALA A 159 4.19 -40.88 -6.96
CA ALA A 159 2.90 -40.71 -7.64
C ALA A 159 2.70 -41.09 -9.13
N THR A 160 3.68 -41.58 -9.87
CA THR A 160 3.42 -42.28 -11.16
C THR A 160 3.66 -43.78 -11.01
N GLY A 161 2.62 -44.57 -11.29
CA GLY A 161 2.62 -46.03 -11.14
C GLY A 161 3.57 -46.73 -12.13
N GLY A 162 4.88 -46.61 -11.88
CA GLY A 162 5.91 -47.36 -12.58
C GLY A 162 5.81 -48.84 -12.21
N SER A 163 5.76 -49.70 -13.21
CA SER A 163 5.61 -51.14 -13.01
C SER A 163 6.89 -51.75 -12.44
N ASP A 164 6.76 -52.59 -11.42
CA ASP A 164 7.86 -53.42 -10.94
C ASP A 164 8.19 -54.49 -11.99
N LEU A 165 9.26 -54.26 -12.74
CA LEU A 165 9.81 -55.21 -13.73
C LEU A 165 10.10 -56.61 -13.14
N ALA A 166 10.18 -56.75 -11.82
CA ALA A 166 10.30 -58.02 -11.12
C ALA A 166 9.01 -58.87 -11.12
N ASP A 167 7.83 -58.26 -11.24
CA ASP A 167 6.54 -58.98 -11.13
C ASP A 167 6.10 -59.67 -12.44
N TYR A 168 6.73 -59.36 -13.58
CA TYR A 168 6.38 -59.97 -14.87
C TYR A 168 6.97 -61.37 -15.12
N SER A 169 7.75 -61.93 -14.18
CA SER A 169 8.38 -63.24 -14.38
C SER A 169 7.48 -64.45 -14.05
N VAL A 170 6.19 -64.27 -13.69
CA VAL A 170 5.34 -65.39 -13.21
C VAL A 170 4.23 -65.82 -14.17
N ASN A 171 3.80 -65.02 -15.15
CA ASN A 171 2.68 -65.40 -16.02
C ASN A 171 3.03 -65.36 -17.51
N ALA A 172 3.72 -66.40 -17.98
CA ALA A 172 3.72 -66.78 -19.39
C ALA A 172 3.82 -68.32 -19.52
N SER A 173 2.68 -68.98 -19.44
CA SER A 173 2.49 -70.36 -19.91
C SER A 173 1.58 -70.36 -21.14
N ASP A 174 2.15 -70.62 -22.32
CA ASP A 174 1.71 -71.68 -23.25
C ASP A 174 2.63 -71.76 -24.50
N ASN A 175 3.61 -72.68 -24.40
CA ASN A 175 4.17 -73.65 -25.39
C ASN A 175 4.40 -73.30 -26.91
N PRO A 176 5.32 -74.02 -27.62
CA PRO A 176 6.75 -74.26 -27.35
C PRO A 176 7.65 -74.19 -28.63
N SER A 177 8.97 -74.00 -28.52
CA SER A 177 9.92 -74.77 -29.35
C SER A 177 11.36 -74.79 -28.79
N ALA A 178 11.85 -76.03 -28.70
CA ALA A 178 13.21 -76.58 -28.54
C ALA A 178 14.38 -75.68 -28.08
N GLY A 179 14.99 -76.06 -26.94
CA GLY A 179 16.37 -75.65 -26.61
C GLY A 179 16.78 -75.77 -25.14
N SER A 180 16.87 -76.99 -24.61
CA SER A 180 17.65 -77.41 -23.42
C SER A 180 17.47 -76.67 -22.08
N ARG A 181 16.69 -77.32 -21.20
CA ARG A 181 16.91 -77.33 -19.75
C ARG A 181 18.11 -78.21 -19.41
N LEU A 182 18.86 -77.83 -18.38
CA LEU A 182 19.63 -78.78 -17.56
C LEU A 182 19.28 -78.56 -16.07
N LEU A 183 18.77 -79.64 -15.47
CA LEU A 183 18.66 -79.96 -14.03
C LEU A 183 17.53 -79.36 -13.17
N GLN A 184 16.44 -80.15 -13.10
CA GLN A 184 15.63 -80.38 -11.90
C GLN A 184 16.35 -81.28 -10.88
N LYS A 185 15.94 -81.14 -9.60
CA LYS A 185 15.91 -82.10 -8.45
C LYS A 185 16.44 -81.36 -7.21
N PHE A 186 15.78 -81.26 -6.07
CA PHE A 186 14.82 -82.08 -5.29
C PHE A 186 13.84 -81.09 -4.60
N GLY A 187 12.66 -81.40 -4.06
CA GLY A 187 12.00 -82.64 -3.66
C GLY A 187 11.16 -82.33 -2.39
N SER A 188 9.94 -82.89 -2.32
CA SER A 188 9.06 -83.05 -1.13
C SER A 188 8.47 -81.77 -0.50
N GLY A 189 7.16 -81.57 -0.30
CA GLY A 189 6.05 -82.50 -0.10
C GLY A 189 5.85 -82.77 1.39
N ILE A 190 4.83 -82.14 2.01
CA ILE A 190 3.83 -82.70 2.95
C ILE A 190 2.87 -81.58 3.42
N ARG A 191 1.57 -81.91 3.42
CA ARG A 191 0.40 -81.13 3.88
C ARG A 191 0.19 -81.28 5.39
N ALA A 192 -0.39 -80.28 6.06
CA ALA A 192 -1.76 -80.32 6.62
C ALA A 192 -2.08 -79.16 7.58
N ASN A 193 -3.14 -78.43 7.20
CA ASN A 193 -4.12 -77.62 7.96
C ASN A 193 -3.95 -77.31 9.46
N GLY A 194 -4.13 -76.02 9.77
CA GLY A 194 -4.83 -75.59 10.99
C GLY A 194 -4.67 -74.12 11.38
N VAL A 195 -5.76 -73.35 11.23
CA VAL A 195 -6.11 -72.12 11.96
C VAL A 195 -5.67 -70.77 11.37
N LYS A 196 -6.70 -69.95 11.08
CA LYS A 196 -6.66 -68.56 10.59
C LYS A 196 -5.93 -67.63 11.56
N VAL A 197 -4.95 -66.89 11.05
CA VAL A 197 -4.48 -65.62 11.63
C VAL A 197 -4.70 -64.55 10.56
N LYS A 198 -5.20 -63.40 11.02
CA LYS A 198 -5.49 -62.17 10.30
C LYS A 198 -4.50 -61.87 9.17
N GLU A 199 -5.04 -61.50 8.00
CA GLU A 199 -4.31 -60.77 6.97
C GLU A 199 -3.72 -59.51 7.59
N ALA A 200 -2.42 -59.55 7.87
CA ALA A 200 -1.61 -58.36 7.96
C ALA A 200 -1.13 -58.09 6.53
N GLU A 201 -1.58 -56.96 5.98
CA GLU A 201 -1.00 -56.33 4.80
C GLU A 201 0.52 -56.23 5.01
N GLN A 202 1.26 -57.16 4.44
CA GLN A 202 2.68 -56.97 4.19
C GLN A 202 2.77 -55.92 3.09
N SER A 203 2.91 -54.67 3.52
CA SER A 203 3.59 -53.63 2.76
C SER A 203 4.86 -54.24 2.15
N ARG A 204 4.80 -54.54 0.85
CA ARG A 204 5.95 -54.93 0.05
C ARG A 204 6.86 -53.69 -0.08
N GLN A 205 7.63 -53.42 0.97
CA GLN A 205 8.84 -52.63 0.83
C GLN A 205 9.79 -53.43 -0.06
N GLN A 206 10.25 -52.82 -1.16
CA GLN A 206 11.39 -53.35 -1.91
C GLN A 206 12.53 -53.61 -0.93
N PRO A 207 13.29 -54.70 -1.09
CA PRO A 207 14.47 -54.93 -0.26
C PRO A 207 15.46 -53.78 -0.51
N GLU A 208 15.86 -53.11 0.56
CA GLU A 208 16.92 -52.10 0.56
C GLU A 208 18.16 -52.66 -0.18
N GLY A 209 18.61 -51.96 -1.24
CA GLY A 209 19.88 -52.23 -1.91
C GLY A 209 19.88 -53.05 -3.21
N SER A 210 18.77 -53.22 -3.94
CA SER A 210 18.79 -53.79 -5.30
C SER A 210 19.02 -52.72 -6.38
N TYR A 211 19.97 -52.97 -7.28
CA TYR A 211 20.32 -52.05 -8.36
C TYR A 211 20.05 -52.70 -9.72
N ILE A 212 19.24 -52.05 -10.55
CA ILE A 212 18.93 -52.57 -11.89
C ILE A 212 19.76 -51.81 -12.92
N PHE A 213 20.36 -52.56 -13.84
CA PHE A 213 21.21 -52.05 -14.91
C PHE A 213 20.68 -52.46 -16.28
N ALA A 214 20.78 -51.54 -17.22
CA ALA A 214 20.73 -51.82 -18.65
C ALA A 214 22.17 -52.00 -19.14
N ILE A 215 22.42 -53.07 -19.88
CA ILE A 215 23.75 -53.47 -20.37
C ILE A 215 23.64 -53.78 -21.85
N VAL A 216 24.41 -53.10 -22.70
CA VAL A 216 24.45 -53.37 -24.14
C VAL A 216 25.63 -54.26 -24.48
N ILE A 217 25.38 -55.37 -25.19
CA ILE A 217 26.37 -56.35 -25.63
C ILE A 217 26.15 -56.66 -27.11
N GLY A 218 26.99 -56.09 -27.97
CA GLY A 218 26.80 -56.16 -29.42
C GLY A 218 25.44 -55.60 -29.83
N LYS A 219 24.53 -56.47 -30.30
CA LYS A 219 23.16 -56.12 -30.73
C LYS A 219 22.09 -56.49 -29.70
N ARG A 220 22.45 -56.63 -28.43
CA ARG A 220 21.55 -57.10 -27.36
C ARG A 220 21.54 -56.10 -26.23
N LEU A 221 20.35 -55.66 -25.80
CA LEU A 221 20.13 -54.83 -24.62
C LEU A 221 19.60 -55.74 -23.51
N VAL A 222 20.41 -55.92 -22.46
CA VAL A 222 20.13 -56.81 -21.34
C VAL A 222 19.77 -55.97 -20.13
N ILE A 223 18.60 -56.22 -19.54
CA ILE A 223 18.23 -55.70 -18.24
C ILE A 223 18.64 -56.73 -17.20
N ALA A 224 19.47 -56.32 -16.25
CA ALA A 224 19.97 -57.19 -15.19
C ALA A 224 19.79 -56.55 -13.81
N ASP A 225 19.37 -57.36 -12.84
CA ASP A 225 19.32 -57.00 -11.43
C ASP A 225 20.64 -57.35 -10.75
N PHE A 226 21.19 -56.43 -9.97
CA PHE A 226 22.38 -56.64 -9.19
C PHE A 226 21.99 -57.00 -7.76
N SER A 227 22.32 -58.24 -7.38
CA SER A 227 22.16 -58.69 -5.99
C SER A 227 23.42 -58.35 -5.19
N ALA A 228 23.27 -57.48 -4.19
CA ALA A 228 24.34 -57.14 -3.26
C ALA A 228 24.84 -58.37 -2.46
N ILE A 229 23.96 -59.35 -2.21
CA ILE A 229 24.27 -60.55 -1.40
C ILE A 229 25.17 -61.52 -2.18
N SER A 230 24.82 -61.80 -3.44
CA SER A 230 25.61 -62.73 -4.27
C SER A 230 26.71 -62.06 -5.08
N GLU A 231 26.78 -60.72 -5.04
CA GLU A 231 27.66 -59.87 -5.86
C GLU A 231 27.66 -60.30 -7.34
N SER A 232 26.47 -60.57 -7.87
CA SER A 232 26.26 -61.09 -9.22
C SER A 232 25.09 -60.40 -9.91
N LEU A 233 25.16 -60.33 -11.25
CA LEU A 233 24.07 -59.83 -12.07
C LEU A 233 23.16 -60.98 -12.52
N VAL A 234 21.86 -60.84 -12.26
CA VAL A 234 20.80 -61.74 -12.70
C VAL A 234 20.08 -61.11 -13.88
N VAL A 235 20.08 -61.78 -15.03
CA VAL A 235 19.35 -61.30 -16.21
C VAL A 235 17.84 -61.36 -15.94
N LEU A 236 17.18 -60.22 -16.04
CA LEU A 236 15.72 -60.12 -15.96
C LEU A 236 15.07 -60.17 -17.34
N ARG A 237 15.65 -59.46 -18.32
CA ARG A 237 15.10 -59.33 -19.67
C ARG A 237 16.20 -59.11 -20.70
N GLU A 238 15.98 -59.59 -21.91
CA GLU A 238 16.85 -59.33 -23.06
C GLU A 238 16.01 -58.81 -24.23
N MET A 239 16.53 -57.80 -24.93
CA MET A 239 15.87 -57.09 -26.03
C MET A 239 16.85 -56.92 -27.20
N GLN A 240 16.30 -56.83 -28.41
CA GLN A 240 17.10 -56.51 -29.60
C GLN A 240 17.57 -55.06 -29.53
N CYS A 241 18.86 -54.82 -29.79
CA CYS A 241 19.48 -53.49 -29.78
C CYS A 241 20.24 -53.22 -31.08
N VAL A 242 20.46 -51.94 -31.35
CA VAL A 242 21.34 -51.47 -32.43
C VAL A 242 22.81 -51.63 -32.06
N GLU A 243 23.66 -51.75 -33.06
CA GLU A 243 25.11 -51.83 -32.87
C GLU A 243 25.73 -50.43 -32.72
N GLY A 244 26.88 -50.33 -32.08
CA GLY A 244 27.62 -49.06 -32.01
C GLY A 244 27.08 -48.05 -30.99
N VAL A 245 26.39 -48.52 -29.94
CA VAL A 245 25.98 -47.68 -28.80
C VAL A 245 27.18 -47.00 -28.15
N LYS A 246 27.10 -45.67 -27.97
CA LYS A 246 28.13 -44.83 -27.36
C LYS A 246 27.71 -44.19 -26.04
N ALA A 247 26.41 -43.95 -25.86
CA ALA A 247 25.86 -43.38 -24.64
C ALA A 247 24.52 -44.03 -24.33
N MET A 248 24.19 -44.17 -23.05
CA MET A 248 22.91 -44.72 -22.61
C MET A 248 22.47 -44.08 -21.28
N VAL A 249 21.19 -43.76 -21.15
CA VAL A 249 20.55 -43.29 -19.92
C VAL A 249 19.25 -44.06 -19.71
N TRP A 250 18.96 -44.44 -18.47
CA TRP A 250 17.72 -45.11 -18.12
C TRP A 250 16.91 -44.26 -17.14
N LEU A 251 15.74 -43.81 -17.61
CA LEU A 251 14.77 -43.04 -16.86
C LEU A 251 13.43 -43.81 -16.76
N ASP A 252 12.99 -44.11 -15.54
CA ASP A 252 11.76 -44.87 -15.25
C ASP A 252 11.67 -46.19 -16.03
N ASP A 253 10.81 -46.23 -17.04
CA ASP A 253 10.53 -47.40 -17.89
C ASP A 253 11.09 -47.25 -19.31
N SER A 254 11.95 -46.25 -19.52
CA SER A 254 12.50 -45.87 -20.81
C SER A 254 14.03 -45.84 -20.79
N ILE A 255 14.64 -46.52 -21.77
CA ILE A 255 16.09 -46.50 -21.99
C ILE A 255 16.36 -45.70 -23.26
N MET A 256 17.09 -44.60 -23.13
CA MET A 256 17.53 -43.80 -24.26
C MET A 256 18.96 -44.16 -24.62
N VAL A 257 19.19 -44.38 -25.90
CA VAL A 257 20.45 -44.88 -26.46
C VAL A 257 20.91 -43.92 -27.55
N GLY A 258 22.17 -43.52 -27.51
CA GLY A 258 22.82 -42.75 -28.56
C GLY A 258 23.82 -43.61 -29.32
N THR A 259 23.67 -43.70 -30.64
CA THR A 259 24.64 -44.28 -31.57
C THR A 259 25.34 -43.20 -32.37
N VAL A 260 26.33 -43.58 -33.18
CA VAL A 260 27.02 -42.65 -34.08
C VAL A 260 26.11 -42.00 -35.14
N SER A 261 24.88 -42.52 -35.34
CA SER A 261 23.96 -42.06 -36.38
C SER A 261 22.57 -41.67 -35.89
N GLU A 262 22.16 -42.06 -34.67
CA GLU A 262 20.78 -41.81 -34.19
C GLU A 262 20.64 -41.89 -32.67
N TYR A 263 19.61 -41.22 -32.14
CA TYR A 263 19.10 -41.43 -30.80
C TYR A 263 17.83 -42.28 -30.84
N ILE A 264 17.78 -43.31 -29.99
CA ILE A 264 16.70 -44.31 -29.96
C ILE A 264 16.16 -44.43 -28.54
N LEU A 265 14.84 -44.53 -28.42
CA LEU A 265 14.12 -44.82 -27.20
C LEU A 265 13.70 -46.29 -27.18
N TYR A 266 13.99 -47.00 -26.09
CA TYR A 266 13.53 -48.36 -25.82
C TYR A 266 12.56 -48.37 -24.64
N SER A 267 11.38 -48.97 -24.82
CA SER A 267 10.45 -49.20 -23.71
C SER A 267 10.79 -50.50 -22.98
N CYS A 268 11.05 -50.39 -21.68
CA CYS A 268 11.31 -51.52 -20.80
C CYS A 268 10.06 -52.39 -20.57
N ILE A 269 8.86 -51.87 -20.87
CA ILE A 269 7.58 -52.58 -20.70
C ILE A 269 7.25 -53.35 -21.98
N THR A 270 7.13 -52.64 -23.11
CA THR A 270 6.69 -53.27 -24.37
C THR A 270 7.81 -54.02 -25.07
N GLY A 271 9.08 -53.67 -24.79
CA GLY A 271 10.22 -54.18 -25.53
C GLY A 271 10.39 -53.55 -26.92
N GLN A 272 9.58 -52.56 -27.28
CA GLN A 272 9.66 -51.87 -28.56
C GLN A 272 10.70 -50.73 -28.52
N SER A 273 11.22 -50.39 -29.70
CA SER A 273 12.18 -49.30 -29.90
C SER A 273 11.68 -48.32 -30.96
N GLY A 274 11.91 -47.02 -30.75
CA GLY A 274 11.61 -45.96 -31.71
C GLY A 274 12.75 -44.95 -31.82
N VAL A 275 13.03 -44.48 -33.03
CA VAL A 275 14.02 -43.42 -33.25
C VAL A 275 13.45 -42.10 -32.75
N ILE A 276 14.21 -41.39 -31.92
CA ILE A 276 13.89 -40.03 -31.47
C ILE A 276 14.23 -39.05 -32.60
N PHE A 277 15.50 -39.06 -33.06
CA PHE A 277 15.96 -38.37 -34.25
C PHE A 277 17.30 -38.94 -34.75
N SER A 278 17.61 -38.73 -36.03
CA SER A 278 18.88 -39.12 -36.67
C SER A 278 19.90 -37.99 -36.61
N LEU A 279 21.18 -38.35 -36.45
CA LEU A 279 22.31 -37.43 -36.42
C LEU A 279 22.86 -37.19 -37.84
N PRO A 280 23.33 -35.98 -38.15
CA PRO A 280 24.02 -35.71 -39.41
C PRO A 280 25.33 -36.48 -39.55
N ASP A 281 25.71 -36.82 -40.79
CA ASP A 281 27.00 -37.42 -41.10
C ASP A 281 28.16 -36.51 -40.66
N GLY A 282 29.11 -37.05 -39.92
CA GLY A 282 30.26 -36.31 -39.39
C GLY A 282 30.01 -35.56 -38.08
N SER A 283 28.86 -35.75 -37.44
CA SER A 283 28.57 -35.25 -36.10
C SER A 283 29.52 -35.83 -35.03
N SER A 284 29.66 -35.10 -33.93
CA SER A 284 30.38 -35.55 -32.74
C SER A 284 29.69 -36.75 -32.08
N SER A 285 30.45 -37.53 -31.30
CA SER A 285 29.89 -38.70 -30.58
C SER A 285 28.69 -38.28 -29.73
N PRO A 286 27.56 -39.01 -29.77
CA PRO A 286 26.36 -38.66 -29.02
C PRO A 286 26.66 -38.64 -27.51
N ARG A 287 26.01 -37.74 -26.79
CA ARG A 287 26.09 -37.61 -25.34
C ARG A 287 24.71 -37.42 -24.75
N LEU A 288 24.50 -38.07 -23.62
CA LEU A 288 23.25 -38.08 -22.87
C LEU A 288 23.54 -37.68 -21.44
N LYS A 289 22.67 -36.88 -20.84
CA LYS A 289 22.72 -36.58 -19.41
C LYS A 289 21.32 -36.63 -18.82
N LEU A 290 21.18 -37.37 -17.72
CA LEU A 290 19.97 -37.32 -16.90
C LEU A 290 19.93 -35.99 -16.14
N LEU A 291 18.86 -35.23 -16.31
CA LEU A 291 18.53 -34.04 -15.55
C LEU A 291 17.62 -34.44 -14.38
N ARG A 292 18.21 -34.59 -13.20
CA ARG A 292 17.56 -35.18 -12.02
C ARG A 292 16.50 -34.25 -11.42
N LYS A 293 16.68 -32.93 -11.51
CA LYS A 293 15.74 -31.95 -10.95
C LYS A 293 14.40 -31.95 -11.69
N GLU A 294 14.42 -31.92 -13.02
CA GLU A 294 13.19 -31.96 -13.83
C GLU A 294 12.74 -33.37 -14.22
N TRP A 295 13.54 -34.39 -13.88
CA TRP A 295 13.29 -35.78 -14.27
C TRP A 295 13.19 -35.96 -15.80
N LYS A 296 14.18 -35.41 -16.52
CA LYS A 296 14.25 -35.35 -18.00
C LYS A 296 15.62 -35.76 -18.50
N VAL A 297 15.79 -35.93 -19.81
CA VAL A 297 17.09 -36.27 -20.42
C VAL A 297 17.54 -35.17 -21.37
N LEU A 298 18.79 -34.73 -21.23
CA LEU A 298 19.44 -33.84 -22.17
C LEU A 298 20.15 -34.67 -23.26
N LEU A 299 19.68 -34.54 -24.49
CA LEU A 299 20.28 -35.12 -25.68
C LEU A 299 21.19 -34.07 -26.34
N LEU A 300 22.45 -34.40 -26.58
CA LEU A 300 23.42 -33.47 -27.15
C LEU A 300 23.72 -33.81 -28.62
N VAL A 301 23.67 -32.79 -29.46
CA VAL A 301 23.99 -32.84 -30.89
C VAL A 301 24.96 -31.70 -31.20
N ASP A 302 26.24 -32.01 -31.31
CA ASP A 302 27.32 -31.03 -31.51
C ASP A 302 27.32 -29.91 -30.46
N ASN A 303 26.72 -28.75 -30.77
CA ASN A 303 26.61 -27.60 -29.88
C ASN A 303 25.15 -27.30 -29.48
N VAL A 304 24.21 -28.20 -29.76
CA VAL A 304 22.79 -28.05 -29.42
C VAL A 304 22.39 -29.13 -28.43
N GLY A 305 21.76 -28.73 -27.34
CA GLY A 305 21.13 -29.63 -26.37
C GLY A 305 19.61 -29.59 -26.49
N VAL A 306 18.99 -30.76 -26.63
CA VAL A 306 17.54 -30.94 -26.66
C VAL A 306 17.12 -31.66 -25.39
N ILE A 307 16.26 -31.03 -24.59
CA ILE A 307 15.71 -31.64 -23.39
C ILE A 307 14.47 -32.44 -23.78
N VAL A 308 14.44 -33.73 -23.43
CA VAL A 308 13.30 -34.63 -23.70
C VAL A 308 12.73 -35.22 -22.40
N ASP A 309 11.46 -35.56 -22.42
CA ASP A 309 10.79 -36.32 -21.36
C ASP A 309 11.10 -37.83 -21.44
N SER A 310 10.56 -38.62 -20.52
CA SER A 310 10.73 -40.08 -20.50
C SER A 310 10.17 -40.81 -21.74
N TYR A 311 9.37 -40.15 -22.57
CA TYR A 311 8.85 -40.68 -23.84
C TYR A 311 9.66 -40.21 -25.06
N GLY A 312 10.80 -39.52 -24.83
CA GLY A 312 11.64 -38.99 -25.90
C GLY A 312 11.04 -37.78 -26.61
N GLN A 313 9.97 -37.18 -26.08
CA GLN A 313 9.37 -35.97 -26.66
C GLN A 313 10.09 -34.72 -26.15
N PRO A 314 10.32 -33.71 -26.99
CA PRO A 314 10.97 -32.48 -26.58
C PRO A 314 10.15 -31.75 -25.52
N ALA A 315 10.77 -31.50 -24.37
CA ALA A 315 10.14 -31.00 -23.16
C ALA A 315 10.80 -29.71 -22.66
N GLY A 316 10.85 -28.70 -23.53
CA GLY A 316 11.44 -27.38 -23.26
C GLY A 316 12.04 -26.74 -24.50
N GLY A 317 12.75 -25.62 -24.32
CA GLY A 317 13.56 -25.01 -25.37
C GLY A 317 14.90 -25.73 -25.58
N SER A 318 15.53 -25.52 -26.74
CA SER A 318 16.88 -26.02 -27.02
C SER A 318 17.95 -25.14 -26.39
N LEU A 319 19.00 -25.77 -25.85
CA LEU A 319 20.19 -25.08 -25.34
C LEU A 319 21.22 -24.97 -26.46
N VAL A 320 21.67 -23.76 -26.79
CA VAL A 320 22.71 -23.53 -27.80
C VAL A 320 24.01 -23.16 -27.10
N PHE A 321 24.97 -24.08 -27.14
CA PHE A 321 26.27 -23.93 -26.50
C PHE A 321 27.23 -23.16 -27.40
N ARG A 322 28.05 -22.29 -26.80
CA ARG A 322 29.00 -21.41 -27.50
C ARG A 322 30.18 -22.19 -28.09
N ARG A 323 30.48 -23.33 -27.49
CA ARG A 323 31.61 -24.21 -27.80
C ARG A 323 31.08 -25.62 -28.04
N GLY A 324 31.86 -26.46 -28.71
CA GLY A 324 31.57 -27.91 -28.76
C GLY A 324 31.60 -28.53 -27.36
N LEU A 325 31.14 -29.77 -27.22
CA LEU A 325 30.91 -30.39 -25.92
C LEU A 325 31.83 -31.59 -25.71
N GLU A 326 32.64 -31.60 -24.64
CA GLU A 326 33.37 -32.82 -24.24
C GLU A 326 32.62 -33.60 -23.17
N SER A 327 32.11 -32.89 -22.16
CA SER A 327 31.42 -33.45 -21.02
C SER A 327 30.39 -32.46 -20.47
N VAL A 328 29.34 -32.97 -19.82
CA VAL A 328 28.21 -32.17 -19.32
C VAL A 328 27.82 -32.62 -17.91
N ALA A 329 27.49 -31.65 -17.07
CA ALA A 329 27.03 -31.86 -15.69
C ALA A 329 25.82 -30.98 -15.36
N GLU A 330 25.11 -31.34 -14.29
CA GLU A 330 23.94 -30.61 -13.79
C GLU A 330 24.17 -30.11 -12.37
N VAL A 331 23.75 -28.87 -12.09
CA VAL A 331 23.66 -28.30 -10.73
C VAL A 331 22.39 -27.47 -10.63
N SER A 332 21.42 -27.92 -9.84
CA SER A 332 20.16 -27.19 -9.62
C SER A 332 19.48 -26.84 -10.95
N SER A 333 19.19 -25.56 -11.23
CA SER A 333 18.61 -25.09 -12.50
C SER A 333 19.65 -24.85 -13.62
N TYR A 334 20.90 -25.27 -13.43
CA TYR A 334 22.01 -24.98 -14.33
C TYR A 334 22.61 -26.25 -14.95
N VAL A 335 23.07 -26.11 -16.19
CA VAL A 335 23.84 -27.12 -16.93
C VAL A 335 25.24 -26.58 -17.17
N MET A 336 26.25 -27.39 -16.87
CA MET A 336 27.65 -27.05 -17.05
C MET A 336 28.24 -27.85 -18.19
N VAL A 337 28.93 -27.15 -19.06
CA VAL A 337 29.57 -27.70 -20.23
C VAL A 337 31.05 -27.47 -20.12
N VAL A 338 31.85 -28.51 -20.32
CA VAL A 338 33.31 -28.42 -20.30
C VAL A 338 33.88 -28.64 -21.69
N LYS A 339 34.77 -27.73 -22.12
CA LYS A 339 35.60 -27.86 -23.31
C LYS A 339 36.83 -26.93 -23.28
N ASP A 340 37.96 -27.42 -23.80
CA ASP A 340 39.19 -26.65 -24.03
C ASP A 340 39.67 -25.88 -22.77
N GLY A 341 39.63 -26.53 -21.59
CA GLY A 341 40.09 -25.92 -20.33
C GLY A 341 39.14 -24.87 -19.72
N LYS A 342 37.94 -24.68 -20.31
CA LYS A 342 36.92 -23.75 -19.80
C LYS A 342 35.62 -24.50 -19.52
N MET A 343 34.91 -24.04 -18.50
CA MET A 343 33.58 -24.52 -18.16
C MET A 343 32.58 -23.38 -18.41
N ASP A 344 31.55 -23.63 -19.20
CA ASP A 344 30.45 -22.69 -19.44
C ASP A 344 29.22 -23.15 -18.63
N VAL A 345 28.60 -22.22 -17.90
CA VAL A 345 27.43 -22.45 -17.05
C VAL A 345 26.20 -21.84 -17.71
N TYR A 346 25.22 -22.68 -18.05
CA TYR A 346 24.00 -22.29 -18.74
C TYR A 346 22.78 -22.44 -17.84
N HIS A 347 21.86 -21.48 -17.90
CA HIS A 347 20.57 -21.63 -17.24
C HIS A 347 19.63 -22.50 -18.12
N LYS A 348 19.04 -23.56 -17.54
CA LYS A 348 18.25 -24.57 -18.29
C LYS A 348 17.04 -23.99 -19.00
N LYS A 349 16.31 -23.06 -18.36
CA LYS A 349 15.10 -22.48 -18.95
C LYS A 349 15.39 -21.38 -19.97
N SER A 350 16.30 -20.46 -19.62
CA SER A 350 16.58 -19.30 -20.49
C SER A 350 17.56 -19.60 -21.63
N GLY A 351 18.35 -20.67 -21.53
CA GLY A 351 19.42 -20.98 -22.48
C GLY A 351 20.59 -20.00 -22.46
N SER A 352 20.59 -19.03 -21.56
CA SER A 352 21.65 -18.03 -21.47
C SER A 352 22.89 -18.56 -20.75
N CYS A 353 24.06 -18.22 -21.27
CA CYS A 353 25.33 -18.48 -20.62
C CYS A 353 25.54 -17.43 -19.51
N ILE A 354 25.53 -17.89 -18.26
CA ILE A 354 25.63 -17.04 -17.07
C ILE A 354 27.09 -16.81 -16.69
N GLN A 355 27.91 -17.86 -16.67
CA GLN A 355 29.28 -17.80 -16.16
C GLN A 355 30.21 -18.68 -17.00
N THR A 356 31.46 -18.25 -17.19
CA THR A 356 32.51 -19.06 -17.84
C THR A 356 33.76 -19.12 -16.98
N PRO A 357 33.80 -19.93 -15.90
CA PRO A 357 35.02 -20.12 -15.11
C PRO A 357 36.11 -20.84 -15.93
N PRO A 358 37.32 -20.24 -16.09
CA PRO A 358 38.47 -20.95 -16.60
C PRO A 358 39.06 -21.86 -15.51
N PHE A 359 39.53 -23.05 -15.89
CA PHE A 359 40.24 -23.94 -14.97
C PHE A 359 41.59 -24.42 -15.53
N ALA A 360 41.76 -24.43 -16.85
CA ALA A 360 43.02 -24.77 -17.49
C ALA A 360 43.23 -23.94 -18.78
N GLY A 361 44.44 -23.98 -19.34
CA GLY A 361 44.76 -23.31 -20.60
C GLY A 361 44.07 -23.96 -21.80
N GLU A 362 44.06 -23.28 -22.94
CA GLU A 362 43.56 -23.87 -24.20
C GLU A 362 44.48 -25.01 -24.67
N GLY A 363 43.90 -26.07 -25.24
CA GLY A 363 44.65 -27.26 -25.68
C GLY A 363 44.97 -28.26 -24.57
N VAL A 364 44.40 -28.09 -23.38
CA VAL A 364 44.35 -29.13 -22.35
C VAL A 364 43.47 -30.24 -22.90
N GLY A 365 44.00 -31.46 -23.01
CA GLY A 365 43.31 -32.62 -23.59
C GLY A 365 41.97 -32.96 -22.92
N PRO A 366 41.36 -34.11 -23.23
CA PRO A 366 39.96 -34.39 -22.89
C PRO A 366 39.67 -34.18 -21.40
N CYS A 367 38.65 -33.38 -21.10
CA CYS A 367 38.22 -33.07 -19.76
C CYS A 367 36.88 -33.74 -19.45
N PHE A 368 36.71 -34.21 -18.21
CA PHE A 368 35.51 -34.90 -17.75
C PHE A 368 34.90 -34.15 -16.59
N VAL A 369 33.57 -34.05 -16.57
CA VAL A 369 32.83 -33.44 -15.46
C VAL A 369 31.88 -34.45 -14.84
N ALA A 370 31.75 -34.40 -13.51
CA ALA A 370 30.72 -35.10 -12.77
C ALA A 370 30.08 -34.19 -11.73
N ASP A 371 28.80 -34.43 -11.51
CA ASP A 371 27.96 -33.79 -10.49
C ASP A 371 27.53 -34.82 -9.44
N GLU A 372 27.09 -34.30 -8.30
CA GLU A 372 26.50 -35.11 -7.25
C GLU A 372 25.20 -35.75 -7.69
N GLU A 373 24.95 -36.95 -7.17
CA GLU A 373 23.74 -37.73 -7.50
C GLU A 373 22.44 -37.10 -6.96
N ASN A 374 22.52 -36.07 -6.11
CA ASN A 374 21.37 -35.45 -5.49
C ASN A 374 20.71 -34.44 -6.43
N ALA A 375 19.37 -34.37 -6.44
CA ALA A 375 18.61 -33.44 -7.29
C ALA A 375 18.95 -31.95 -7.04
N ASN A 376 19.47 -31.63 -5.85
CA ASN A 376 19.92 -30.30 -5.44
C ASN A 376 21.45 -30.20 -5.37
N GLY A 377 22.18 -31.01 -6.15
CA GLY A 377 23.64 -31.14 -6.08
C GLY A 377 24.37 -29.80 -5.90
N ASN A 378 25.33 -29.78 -4.98
CA ASN A 378 26.07 -28.60 -4.56
C ASN A 378 27.51 -28.59 -5.07
N LEU A 379 28.07 -29.75 -5.44
CA LEU A 379 29.43 -29.91 -5.92
C LEU A 379 29.50 -30.36 -7.38
N VAL A 380 30.45 -29.79 -8.11
CA VAL A 380 30.84 -30.23 -9.46
C VAL A 380 32.33 -30.47 -9.48
N VAL A 381 32.73 -31.57 -10.09
CA VAL A 381 34.13 -31.95 -10.20
C VAL A 381 34.52 -32.03 -11.67
N VAL A 382 35.54 -31.26 -12.04
CA VAL A 382 36.12 -31.23 -13.37
C VAL A 382 37.50 -31.87 -13.30
N ALA A 383 37.69 -32.98 -14.01
CA ALA A 383 38.96 -33.66 -14.15
C ALA A 383 39.58 -33.35 -15.51
N SER A 384 40.75 -32.72 -15.48
CA SER A 384 41.66 -32.59 -16.62
C SER A 384 42.67 -33.75 -16.61
N PRO A 385 43.47 -33.94 -17.68
CA PRO A 385 44.47 -35.01 -17.73
C PRO A 385 45.48 -35.01 -16.56
N SER A 386 45.75 -33.86 -15.93
CA SER A 386 46.75 -33.72 -14.86
C SER A 386 46.22 -33.15 -13.55
N LYS A 387 45.00 -32.58 -13.51
CA LYS A 387 44.45 -31.91 -12.32
C LYS A 387 42.97 -32.15 -12.16
N VAL A 388 42.51 -32.16 -10.92
CA VAL A 388 41.09 -32.16 -10.55
C VAL A 388 40.73 -30.82 -9.94
N PHE A 389 39.63 -30.24 -10.39
CA PHE A 389 39.06 -28.98 -9.91
C PHE A 389 37.68 -29.25 -9.34
N CYS A 390 37.41 -28.77 -8.14
CA CYS A 390 36.14 -28.89 -7.47
C CYS A 390 35.48 -27.50 -7.38
N TYR A 391 34.24 -27.41 -7.82
CA TYR A 391 33.41 -26.21 -7.80
C TYR A 391 32.21 -26.41 -6.89
N ARG A 392 31.82 -25.37 -6.18
CA ARG A 392 30.64 -25.37 -5.30
C ARG A 392 29.58 -24.41 -5.85
N LYS A 393 28.31 -24.81 -5.78
CA LYS A 393 27.17 -23.91 -6.03
C LYS A 393 27.17 -22.80 -4.98
N VAL A 394 27.17 -21.56 -5.44
CA VAL A 394 26.96 -20.40 -4.56
C VAL A 394 25.47 -20.36 -4.18
N PRO A 395 25.12 -20.32 -2.89
CA PRO A 395 23.73 -20.17 -2.44
C PRO A 395 23.05 -18.97 -3.09
N SER A 396 21.78 -19.11 -3.46
CA SER A 396 21.02 -18.07 -4.17
C SER A 396 21.02 -16.72 -3.42
N GLU A 397 20.92 -16.73 -2.09
CA GLU A 397 21.05 -15.51 -1.28
C GLU A 397 22.41 -14.83 -1.40
N GLU A 398 23.50 -15.59 -1.46
CA GLU A 398 24.85 -15.05 -1.60
C GLU A 398 25.05 -14.45 -2.99
N GLN A 399 24.46 -15.05 -4.03
CA GLN A 399 24.45 -14.47 -5.38
C GLN A 399 23.72 -13.13 -5.40
N ILE A 400 22.56 -13.03 -4.73
CA ILE A 400 21.82 -11.76 -4.60
C ILE A 400 22.65 -10.74 -3.81
N LYS A 401 23.23 -11.12 -2.66
CA LYS A 401 24.11 -10.24 -1.86
C LYS A 401 25.29 -9.72 -2.68
N ASP A 402 25.92 -10.56 -3.49
CA ASP A 402 27.03 -10.16 -4.36
C ASP A 402 26.59 -9.15 -5.43
N LEU A 403 25.45 -9.38 -6.08
CA LEU A 403 24.88 -8.43 -7.04
C LEU A 403 24.53 -7.07 -6.39
N LEU A 404 23.98 -7.09 -5.16
CA LEU A 404 23.71 -5.88 -4.39
C LEU A 404 25.00 -5.14 -4.02
N ARG A 405 26.06 -5.84 -3.59
CA ARG A 405 27.38 -5.23 -3.31
C ARG A 405 28.01 -4.60 -4.55
N LYS A 406 27.80 -5.23 -5.72
CA LYS A 406 28.23 -4.72 -7.03
C LYS A 406 27.35 -3.59 -7.56
N LYS A 407 26.26 -3.22 -6.85
CA LYS A 407 25.26 -2.23 -7.26
C LYS A 407 24.48 -2.58 -8.54
N SER A 408 24.43 -3.87 -8.90
CA SER A 408 23.64 -4.38 -10.02
C SER A 408 22.20 -4.68 -9.59
N PHE A 409 21.45 -3.65 -9.15
CA PHE A 409 20.14 -3.81 -8.51
C PHE A 409 19.10 -4.49 -9.41
N ASN A 410 19.03 -4.11 -10.69
CA ASN A 410 18.09 -4.73 -11.64
C ASN A 410 18.38 -6.23 -11.84
N GLU A 411 19.65 -6.62 -11.91
CA GLU A 411 20.03 -8.02 -12.04
C GLU A 411 19.69 -8.82 -10.78
N ALA A 412 19.84 -8.20 -9.60
CA ALA A 412 19.47 -8.82 -8.32
C ALA A 412 17.95 -9.06 -8.24
N ILE A 413 17.14 -8.07 -8.60
CA ILE A 413 15.67 -8.18 -8.62
C ILE A 413 15.22 -9.24 -9.63
N SER A 414 15.72 -9.20 -10.87
CA SER A 414 15.38 -10.21 -11.89
C SER A 414 15.80 -11.63 -11.49
N LEU A 415 16.89 -11.79 -10.73
CA LEU A 415 17.28 -13.08 -10.18
C LEU A 415 16.27 -13.56 -9.13
N VAL A 416 15.77 -12.69 -8.25
CA VAL A 416 14.74 -13.08 -7.27
C VAL A 416 13.44 -13.48 -7.96
N GLU A 417 12.98 -12.71 -8.95
CA GLU A 417 11.79 -13.05 -9.73
C GLU A 417 11.95 -14.39 -10.48
N GLU A 418 13.13 -14.63 -11.06
CA GLU A 418 13.49 -15.92 -11.68
C GLU A 418 13.37 -17.06 -10.66
N LEU A 419 13.98 -16.92 -9.48
CA LEU A 419 13.97 -17.94 -8.42
C LEU A 419 12.58 -18.16 -7.80
N GLU A 420 11.78 -17.10 -7.67
CA GLU A 420 10.38 -17.17 -7.22
C GLU A 420 9.54 -17.98 -8.22
N SER A 421 9.70 -17.70 -9.53
CA SER A 421 9.01 -18.45 -10.60
C SER A 421 9.42 -19.93 -10.65
N GLU A 422 10.58 -20.27 -10.09
CA GLU A 422 11.09 -21.63 -9.96
C GLU A 422 10.68 -22.31 -8.65
N GLY A 423 10.04 -21.59 -7.73
CA GLY A 423 9.70 -22.08 -6.41
C GLY A 423 10.91 -22.27 -5.49
N GLU A 424 12.08 -21.70 -5.84
CA GLU A 424 13.29 -21.74 -4.99
C GLU A 424 13.24 -20.67 -3.88
N MET A 425 12.48 -19.59 -4.05
CA MET A 425 12.37 -18.49 -3.09
C MET A 425 10.91 -18.05 -2.88
N SER A 426 10.62 -17.45 -1.72
CA SER A 426 9.31 -16.88 -1.40
C SER A 426 9.14 -15.48 -2.00
N LYS A 427 7.88 -15.07 -2.19
CA LYS A 427 7.52 -13.70 -2.58
C LYS A 427 7.99 -12.65 -1.57
N ASP A 428 8.05 -13.01 -0.28
CA ASP A 428 8.57 -12.13 0.78
C ASP A 428 10.03 -11.72 0.54
N MET A 429 10.81 -12.59 -0.12
CA MET A 429 12.18 -12.29 -0.48
C MET A 429 12.27 -11.12 -1.48
N LEU A 430 11.34 -11.01 -2.42
CA LEU A 430 11.32 -9.91 -3.38
C LEU A 430 11.07 -8.58 -2.65
N SER A 431 10.07 -8.55 -1.76
CA SER A 431 9.82 -7.42 -0.86
C SER A 431 11.06 -7.08 -0.02
N PHE A 432 11.78 -8.09 0.47
CA PHE A 432 13.02 -7.91 1.22
C PHE A 432 14.13 -7.27 0.40
N VAL A 433 14.35 -7.75 -0.82
CA VAL A 433 15.38 -7.19 -1.72
C VAL A 433 15.02 -5.77 -2.14
N HIS A 434 13.74 -5.45 -2.38
CA HIS A 434 13.34 -4.07 -2.64
C HIS A 434 13.66 -3.13 -1.46
N ALA A 435 13.41 -3.53 -0.22
CA ALA A 435 13.80 -2.72 0.93
C ALA A 435 15.32 -2.51 1.01
N GLN A 436 16.10 -3.57 0.78
CA GLN A 436 17.57 -3.52 0.77
C GLN A 436 18.13 -2.59 -0.32
N VAL A 437 17.60 -2.70 -1.54
CA VAL A 437 17.93 -1.81 -2.66
C VAL A 437 17.57 -0.37 -2.30
N GLY A 438 16.41 -0.15 -1.67
CA GLY A 438 16.00 1.16 -1.19
C GLY A 438 17.01 1.79 -0.23
N PHE A 439 17.49 1.04 0.77
CA PHE A 439 18.52 1.54 1.68
C PHE A 439 19.86 1.81 0.98
N LEU A 440 20.32 0.90 0.12
CA LEU A 440 21.57 1.09 -0.64
C LEU A 440 21.52 2.37 -1.50
N LEU A 441 20.42 2.60 -2.20
CA LEU A 441 20.19 3.83 -2.99
C LEU A 441 20.10 5.08 -2.13
N LEU A 442 19.50 4.98 -0.93
CA LEU A 442 19.40 6.10 0.00
C LEU A 442 20.79 6.57 0.45
N PHE A 443 21.68 5.64 0.81
CA PHE A 443 23.06 5.96 1.19
C PHE A 443 23.95 6.35 0.00
N ASP A 444 23.57 5.99 -1.22
CA ASP A 444 24.18 6.47 -2.47
C ASP A 444 23.63 7.83 -2.95
N LEU A 445 22.75 8.47 -2.16
CA LEU A 445 22.12 9.77 -2.43
C LEU A 445 21.05 9.79 -3.54
N HIS A 446 20.55 8.62 -3.97
CA HIS A 446 19.46 8.48 -4.94
C HIS A 446 18.08 8.34 -4.23
N PHE A 447 17.68 9.37 -3.48
CA PHE A 447 16.51 9.34 -2.58
C PHE A 447 15.17 8.98 -3.25
N GLU A 448 14.91 9.50 -4.45
CA GLU A 448 13.64 9.25 -5.15
C GLU A 448 13.50 7.77 -5.54
N GLN A 449 14.59 7.20 -6.09
CA GLN A 449 14.65 5.79 -6.48
C GLN A 449 14.60 4.88 -5.25
N ALA A 450 15.27 5.28 -4.16
CA ALA A 450 15.19 4.57 -2.89
C ALA A 450 13.74 4.41 -2.42
N VAL A 451 12.98 5.50 -2.43
CA VAL A 451 11.56 5.47 -2.03
C VAL A 451 10.69 4.70 -3.01
N ASN A 452 10.99 4.72 -4.32
CA ASN A 452 10.26 3.87 -5.28
C ASN A 452 10.34 2.39 -4.88
N HIS A 453 11.51 1.93 -4.43
CA HIS A 453 11.68 0.56 -3.95
C HIS A 453 11.10 0.32 -2.56
N PHE A 454 11.18 1.29 -1.63
CA PHE A 454 10.48 1.18 -0.35
C PHE A 454 8.97 1.00 -0.50
N LEU A 455 8.36 1.69 -1.48
CA LEU A 455 6.93 1.56 -1.78
C LEU A 455 6.55 0.22 -2.42
N GLN A 456 7.47 -0.42 -3.13
CA GLN A 456 7.31 -1.78 -3.70
C GLN A 456 7.46 -2.88 -2.64
N SER A 457 8.08 -2.56 -1.49
CA SER A 457 8.30 -3.52 -0.41
C SER A 457 7.11 -3.57 0.54
N GLU A 458 6.48 -4.74 0.66
CA GLU A 458 5.42 -4.97 1.65
C GLU A 458 5.97 -5.09 3.08
N ILE A 459 7.24 -5.51 3.21
CA ILE A 459 7.85 -5.72 4.52
C ILE A 459 8.35 -4.42 5.15
N MET A 460 8.73 -3.43 4.34
CA MET A 460 9.31 -2.15 4.78
C MET A 460 8.33 -1.37 5.66
N GLN A 461 8.71 -1.10 6.90
CA GLN A 461 7.86 -0.40 7.86
C GLN A 461 8.18 1.10 7.92
N PRO A 462 7.17 1.95 8.17
CA PRO A 462 7.40 3.40 8.31
C PRO A 462 8.36 3.75 9.45
N SER A 463 8.39 2.96 10.54
CA SER A 463 9.29 3.22 11.66
C SER A 463 10.76 3.12 11.29
N GLU A 464 11.11 2.40 10.21
CA GLU A 464 12.49 2.23 9.74
C GLU A 464 13.07 3.52 9.16
N VAL A 465 12.23 4.48 8.75
CA VAL A 465 12.71 5.79 8.26
C VAL A 465 12.81 6.85 9.37
N PHE A 466 12.29 6.58 10.58
CA PHE A 466 12.26 7.58 11.66
C PHE A 466 13.65 8.07 12.09
N PRO A 467 14.69 7.20 12.22
CA PRO A 467 16.04 7.63 12.60
C PRO A 467 16.71 8.58 11.59
N PHE A 468 16.22 8.63 10.36
CA PHE A 468 16.71 9.56 9.35
C PHE A 468 16.13 10.97 9.54
N ILE A 469 14.97 11.10 10.20
CA ILE A 469 14.27 12.38 10.37
C ILE A 469 14.55 12.97 11.75
N MET A 470 14.59 12.13 12.78
CA MET A 470 14.77 12.56 14.16
C MET A 470 15.95 11.82 14.80
N ARG A 471 16.77 12.56 15.55
CA ARG A 471 17.94 12.02 16.24
C ARG A 471 17.52 11.08 17.37
N ASP A 472 18.28 10.02 17.57
CA ASP A 472 18.13 9.12 18.71
C ASP A 472 18.87 9.67 19.96
N PRO A 473 18.36 9.42 21.18
CA PRO A 473 17.10 8.72 21.48
C PRO A 473 15.88 9.64 21.35
N ASN A 474 14.78 9.08 20.82
CA ASN A 474 13.47 9.72 20.73
C ASN A 474 12.36 8.75 21.15
N ARG A 475 11.11 9.25 21.19
CA ARG A 475 9.91 8.49 21.61
C ARG A 475 9.68 7.20 20.81
N TRP A 476 10.15 7.14 19.56
CA TRP A 476 9.92 6.02 18.65
C TRP A 476 11.15 5.15 18.39
N SER A 477 12.30 5.41 19.03
CA SER A 477 13.54 4.64 18.82
C SER A 477 13.37 3.13 19.04
N LEU A 478 12.44 2.72 19.92
CA LEU A 478 12.14 1.31 20.20
C LEU A 478 11.25 0.65 19.13
N LEU A 479 10.61 1.42 18.24
CA LEU A 479 9.79 0.91 17.15
C LEU A 479 10.61 0.47 15.92
N VAL A 480 11.90 0.81 15.89
CA VAL A 480 12.79 0.48 14.77
C VAL A 480 13.23 -0.98 14.89
N PRO A 481 12.87 -1.85 13.92
CA PRO A 481 13.33 -3.24 13.90
C PRO A 481 14.87 -3.31 13.84
N ARG A 482 15.48 -4.11 14.72
CA ARG A 482 16.93 -4.32 14.76
C ARG A 482 17.32 -5.57 13.96
N ASN A 483 18.46 -5.52 13.27
CA ASN A 483 19.07 -6.65 12.54
C ASN A 483 18.14 -7.32 11.52
N ARG A 484 17.23 -6.56 10.91
CA ARG A 484 16.28 -7.09 9.95
C ARG A 484 16.93 -7.43 8.61
N TYR A 485 17.98 -6.71 8.24
CA TYR A 485 18.63 -6.75 6.93
C TYR A 485 20.04 -7.33 6.99
N TRP A 486 20.60 -7.65 5.83
CA TRP A 486 21.96 -8.20 5.65
C TRP A 486 23.13 -7.26 5.97
N GLY A 487 22.88 -6.07 6.53
CA GLY A 487 23.93 -5.11 6.90
C GLY A 487 24.81 -4.66 5.72
N LEU A 488 24.25 -4.61 4.51
CA LEU A 488 24.97 -4.16 3.31
C LEU A 488 25.10 -2.64 3.22
N HIS A 489 24.35 -1.91 4.05
CA HIS A 489 24.36 -0.46 4.12
C HIS A 489 24.82 0.00 5.52
N PRO A 490 25.33 1.24 5.65
CA PRO A 490 25.62 1.84 6.94
C PRO A 490 24.40 1.88 7.88
N PRO A 491 24.60 2.00 9.20
CA PRO A 491 23.49 2.15 10.13
C PRO A 491 22.70 3.45 9.84
N PRO A 492 21.38 3.49 10.11
CA PRO A 492 20.57 4.69 9.98
C PRO A 492 21.17 5.87 10.75
N ALA A 493 21.17 7.04 10.13
CA ALA A 493 21.62 8.31 10.68
C ALA A 493 20.74 9.44 10.14
N PRO A 494 20.66 10.60 10.80
CA PRO A 494 19.93 11.76 10.32
C PRO A 494 20.26 12.10 8.87
N LEU A 495 19.28 12.58 8.10
CA LEU A 495 19.43 12.89 6.67
C LEU A 495 20.60 13.84 6.40
N GLU A 496 20.85 14.80 7.29
CA GLU A 496 21.99 15.70 7.20
C GLU A 496 23.32 14.93 7.19
N ASP A 497 23.47 13.98 8.12
CA ASP A 497 24.68 13.17 8.26
C ASP A 497 24.83 12.21 7.07
N VAL A 498 23.72 11.65 6.55
CA VAL A 498 23.75 10.80 5.35
C VAL A 498 24.23 11.59 4.13
N VAL A 499 23.69 12.80 3.92
CA VAL A 499 24.09 13.68 2.82
C VAL A 499 25.55 14.10 2.97
N ASP A 500 25.97 14.53 4.17
CA ASP A 500 27.33 15.00 4.42
C ASP A 500 28.36 13.88 4.24
N ASN A 501 28.06 12.67 4.72
CA ASN A 501 28.91 11.49 4.51
C ASN A 501 28.97 11.08 3.03
N GLY A 502 27.84 11.07 2.32
CA GLY A 502 27.79 10.74 0.90
C GLY A 502 28.58 11.73 0.04
N LEU A 503 28.46 13.03 0.32
CA LEU A 503 29.25 14.07 -0.33
C LEU A 503 30.76 13.91 -0.06
N ALA A 504 31.15 13.55 1.16
CA ALA A 504 32.55 13.25 1.48
C ALA A 504 33.10 12.04 0.69
N VAL A 505 32.28 10.99 0.49
CA VAL A 505 32.63 9.83 -0.35
C VAL A 505 32.81 10.24 -1.81
N ILE A 506 31.91 11.08 -2.35
CA ILE A 506 32.02 11.61 -3.72
C ILE A 506 33.29 12.45 -3.87
N GLN A 507 33.58 13.36 -2.94
CA GLN A 507 34.80 14.18 -2.98
C GLN A 507 36.06 13.33 -2.95
N ARG A 508 36.11 12.30 -2.09
CA ARG A 508 37.21 11.34 -2.02
C ARG A 508 37.34 10.57 -3.33
N ALA A 509 36.23 10.17 -3.95
CA ALA A 509 36.24 9.45 -5.21
C ALA A 509 36.76 10.32 -6.37
N ILE A 510 36.36 11.60 -6.44
CA ILE A 510 36.90 12.57 -7.41
C ILE A 510 38.42 12.70 -7.25
N PHE A 511 38.92 12.77 -6.02
CA PHE A 511 40.37 12.82 -5.76
C PHE A 511 41.10 11.54 -6.21
N LEU A 512 40.56 10.37 -5.88
CA LEU A 512 41.13 9.07 -6.27
C LEU A 512 41.14 8.87 -7.79
N ARG A 513 40.07 9.30 -8.48
CA ARG A 513 40.00 9.24 -9.94
C ARG A 513 41.04 10.15 -10.61
N LYS A 514 41.29 11.34 -10.05
CA LYS A 514 42.40 12.22 -10.49
C LYS A 514 43.77 11.57 -10.29
N ALA A 515 43.90 10.67 -9.31
CA ALA A 515 45.11 9.87 -9.07
C ALA A 515 45.18 8.57 -9.90
N GLY A 516 44.23 8.34 -10.82
CA GLY A 516 44.20 7.16 -11.70
C GLY A 516 43.58 5.90 -11.08
N VAL A 517 42.89 6.03 -9.94
CA VAL A 517 42.20 4.90 -9.28
C VAL A 517 40.72 4.90 -9.67
N GLU A 518 40.21 3.78 -10.19
CA GLU A 518 38.79 3.62 -10.48
C GLU A 518 37.95 3.56 -9.19
N THR A 519 36.78 4.20 -9.23
CA THR A 519 35.87 4.33 -8.08
C THR A 519 34.45 3.94 -8.47
N SER A 520 33.73 3.27 -7.58
CA SER A 520 32.33 2.81 -7.76
C SER A 520 31.26 3.89 -7.59
N VAL A 521 31.66 5.17 -7.58
CA VAL A 521 30.73 6.32 -7.49
C VAL A 521 30.17 6.63 -8.87
N ASP A 522 28.88 6.96 -8.91
CA ASP A 522 28.16 7.34 -10.13
C ASP A 522 28.95 8.40 -10.92
N HIS A 523 29.18 8.11 -12.21
CA HIS A 523 29.88 9.01 -13.11
C HIS A 523 29.22 10.38 -13.22
N ASN A 524 27.90 10.47 -13.04
CA ASN A 524 27.19 11.75 -13.05
C ASN A 524 27.64 12.67 -11.91
N PHE A 525 27.79 12.14 -10.69
CA PHE A 525 28.29 12.90 -9.54
C PHE A 525 29.75 13.31 -9.68
N LEU A 526 30.54 12.55 -10.44
CA LEU A 526 31.94 12.87 -10.72
C LEU A 526 32.09 14.00 -11.75
N LEU A 527 31.11 14.17 -12.65
CA LEU A 527 31.10 15.23 -13.66
C LEU A 527 30.54 16.54 -13.11
N SER A 528 29.49 16.45 -12.29
CA SER A 528 28.87 17.59 -11.63
C SER A 528 28.51 17.23 -10.18
N PRO A 529 29.32 17.65 -9.19
CA PRO A 529 29.05 17.33 -7.80
C PRO A 529 27.72 17.99 -7.37
N PRO A 530 26.82 17.23 -6.73
CA PRO A 530 25.51 17.73 -6.34
C PRO A 530 25.62 18.75 -5.21
N ASN A 531 24.71 19.72 -5.19
CA ASN A 531 24.60 20.70 -4.12
C ASN A 531 23.97 20.08 -2.87
N ARG A 532 24.48 20.43 -1.69
CA ARG A 532 23.97 19.93 -0.40
C ARG A 532 22.51 20.30 -0.17
N ALA A 533 22.11 21.53 -0.50
CA ALA A 533 20.74 21.99 -0.30
C ALA A 533 19.75 21.19 -1.15
N ASP A 534 20.05 21.01 -2.44
CA ASP A 534 19.22 20.27 -3.39
C ASP A 534 19.06 18.80 -2.98
N LEU A 535 20.13 18.18 -2.46
CA LEU A 535 20.08 16.81 -1.94
C LEU A 535 19.20 16.68 -0.71
N LEU A 536 19.31 17.62 0.24
CA LEU A 536 18.47 17.63 1.43
C LEU A 536 17.00 17.86 1.07
N GLU A 537 16.72 18.79 0.17
CA GLU A 537 15.38 19.03 -0.33
C GLU A 537 14.81 17.77 -1.00
N ALA A 538 15.59 17.09 -1.85
CA ALA A 538 15.20 15.84 -2.50
C ALA A 538 14.98 14.71 -1.48
N ALA A 539 15.83 14.61 -0.45
CA ALA A 539 15.69 13.63 0.62
C ALA A 539 14.41 13.85 1.42
N ILE A 540 14.16 15.09 1.85
CA ILE A 540 12.96 15.47 2.61
C ILE A 540 11.69 15.22 1.79
N LYS A 541 11.65 15.65 0.52
CA LYS A 541 10.53 15.37 -0.39
C LYS A 541 10.27 13.88 -0.57
N SER A 542 11.34 13.08 -0.68
CA SER A 542 11.23 11.63 -0.81
C SER A 542 10.66 10.99 0.46
N MET A 543 11.12 11.42 1.64
CA MET A 543 10.59 10.93 2.93
C MET A 543 9.13 11.33 3.15
N ILE A 544 8.75 12.56 2.81
CA ILE A 544 7.35 13.02 2.81
C ILE A 544 6.50 12.07 1.96
N ARG A 545 6.91 11.81 0.72
CA ARG A 545 6.17 10.92 -0.20
C ARG A 545 5.97 9.53 0.40
N TYR A 546 7.01 8.97 1.01
CA TYR A 546 6.92 7.65 1.63
C TYR A 546 5.95 7.62 2.83
N LEU A 547 6.04 8.64 3.70
CA LEU A 547 5.18 8.74 4.89
C LEU A 547 3.72 9.07 4.55
N GLU A 548 3.46 9.95 3.57
CA GLU A 548 2.10 10.25 3.08
C GLU A 548 1.39 9.00 2.53
N VAL A 549 2.11 8.15 1.77
CA VAL A 549 1.55 6.88 1.29
C VAL A 549 1.37 5.89 2.44
N SER A 550 2.32 5.85 3.38
CA SER A 550 2.24 4.98 4.55
C SER A 550 1.08 5.32 5.48
N ARG A 551 0.75 6.61 5.62
CA ARG A 551 -0.38 7.10 6.43
C ARG A 551 -1.73 6.52 6.01
N LYS A 552 -1.88 6.15 4.73
CA LYS A 552 -3.11 5.54 4.18
C LYS A 552 -3.22 4.04 4.49
N LYS A 553 -2.20 3.42 5.07
CA LYS A 553 -2.18 2.01 5.46
C LYS A 553 -2.68 1.84 6.90
N ASP A 554 -3.11 0.62 7.22
CA ASP A 554 -3.47 0.25 8.58
C ASP A 554 -2.21 0.07 9.45
N LEU A 555 -1.91 1.11 10.23
CA LEU A 555 -0.75 1.17 11.13
C LEU A 555 -1.17 1.06 12.60
N THR A 556 -0.27 0.58 13.45
CA THR A 556 -0.45 0.63 14.91
C THR A 556 -0.49 2.07 15.41
N SER A 557 -1.16 2.33 16.53
CA SER A 557 -1.30 3.68 17.09
C SER A 557 0.05 4.37 17.32
N SER A 558 1.06 3.65 17.84
CA SER A 558 2.40 4.21 18.06
C SER A 558 3.14 4.57 16.77
N VAL A 559 2.93 3.82 15.68
CA VAL A 559 3.53 4.14 14.38
C VAL A 559 2.77 5.30 13.73
N LYS A 560 1.44 5.37 13.86
CA LYS A 560 0.64 6.54 13.42
C LYS A 560 1.11 7.83 14.08
N GLU A 561 1.37 7.80 15.40
CA GLU A 561 1.95 8.94 16.13
C GLU A 561 3.27 9.41 15.51
N GLY A 562 4.18 8.47 15.22
CA GLY A 562 5.47 8.78 14.61
C GLY A 562 5.34 9.32 13.18
N VAL A 563 4.49 8.70 12.35
CA VAL A 563 4.26 9.14 10.97
C VAL A 563 3.73 10.57 10.92
N ASP A 564 2.66 10.87 11.65
CA ASP A 564 2.03 12.19 11.61
C ASP A 564 2.93 13.27 12.23
N THR A 565 3.60 12.96 13.34
CA THR A 565 4.50 13.93 13.98
C THR A 565 5.71 14.22 13.10
N LEU A 566 6.36 13.20 12.52
CA LEU A 566 7.52 13.40 11.66
C LEU A 566 7.16 14.02 10.30
N LEU A 567 5.95 13.79 9.77
CA LEU A 567 5.44 14.54 8.62
C LEU A 567 5.40 16.04 8.92
N MET A 568 4.95 16.45 10.11
CA MET A 568 4.96 17.86 10.52
C MET A 568 6.38 18.44 10.55
N TYR A 569 7.37 17.70 11.08
CA TYR A 569 8.79 18.09 11.04
C TYR A 569 9.29 18.30 9.61
N LEU A 570 8.96 17.39 8.69
CA LEU A 570 9.41 17.47 7.29
C LEU A 570 8.71 18.60 6.53
N TYR A 571 7.41 18.81 6.73
CA TYR A 571 6.69 19.94 6.13
C TYR A 571 7.23 21.28 6.61
N ARG A 572 7.58 21.38 7.90
CA ARG A 572 8.26 22.57 8.45
C ARG A 572 9.61 22.79 7.78
N ALA A 573 10.39 21.73 7.59
CA ALA A 573 11.70 21.83 6.94
C ALA A 573 11.63 22.34 5.50
N LEU A 574 10.54 22.05 4.77
CA LEU A 574 10.26 22.61 3.44
C LEU A 574 9.43 23.92 3.46
N ASN A 575 9.13 24.47 4.63
CA ASN A 575 8.24 25.63 4.81
C ASN A 575 6.88 25.47 4.09
N SER A 576 6.34 24.25 4.06
CA SER A 576 5.07 23.92 3.39
C SER A 576 3.89 24.17 4.32
N VAL A 577 3.56 25.45 4.54
CA VAL A 577 2.53 25.88 5.51
C VAL A 577 1.17 25.26 5.24
N ASP A 578 0.74 25.20 3.97
CA ASP A 578 -0.57 24.65 3.61
C ASP A 578 -0.72 23.20 4.04
N LYS A 579 0.31 22.37 3.81
CA LYS A 579 0.32 20.96 4.20
C LYS A 579 0.37 20.78 5.72
N MET A 580 1.06 21.68 6.43
CA MET A 580 1.09 21.68 7.88
C MET A 580 -0.29 21.97 8.47
N GLU A 581 -0.97 23.01 7.97
CA GLU A 581 -2.32 23.37 8.40
C GLU A 581 -3.34 22.28 8.03
N GLU A 582 -3.25 21.69 6.84
CA GLU A 582 -4.09 20.57 6.42
C GLU A 582 -3.92 19.36 7.36
N LEU A 583 -2.68 18.97 7.68
CA LEU A 583 -2.42 17.87 8.61
C LEU A 583 -2.90 18.19 10.04
N ALA A 584 -2.71 19.42 10.52
CA ALA A 584 -3.13 19.84 11.85
C ALA A 584 -4.66 19.93 11.99
N SER A 585 -5.35 20.35 10.93
CA SER A 585 -6.82 20.51 10.89
C SER A 585 -7.57 19.19 10.66
N SER A 586 -6.93 18.20 10.06
CA SER A 586 -7.50 16.88 9.80
C SER A 586 -7.33 15.91 10.97
N GLU A 587 -8.00 14.75 10.93
CA GLU A 587 -7.82 13.68 11.92
C GLU A 587 -6.35 13.23 11.92
N ASN A 588 -5.64 13.46 13.02
CA ASN A 588 -4.21 13.22 13.13
C ASN A 588 -3.81 12.61 14.48
N SER A 589 -2.70 11.88 14.48
CA SER A 589 -2.05 11.28 15.65
C SER A 589 -0.82 12.08 16.11
N CYS A 590 -0.67 13.34 15.70
CA CYS A 590 0.46 14.20 16.08
C CYS A 590 0.64 14.30 17.61
N VAL A 591 1.89 14.27 18.08
CA VAL A 591 2.25 14.45 19.49
C VAL A 591 2.52 15.93 19.78
N VAL A 592 1.63 16.55 20.56
CA VAL A 592 1.67 17.99 20.84
C VAL A 592 2.93 18.40 21.60
N GLU A 593 3.36 17.60 22.59
CA GLU A 593 4.54 17.88 23.42
C GLU A 593 5.83 18.03 22.59
N GLU A 594 5.93 17.28 21.49
CA GLU A 594 7.09 17.30 20.58
C GLU A 594 7.01 18.46 19.55
N LEU A 595 5.81 18.97 19.28
CA LEU A 595 5.55 19.96 18.23
C LEU A 595 5.33 21.38 18.77
N GLU A 596 4.96 21.54 20.03
CA GLU A 596 4.63 22.83 20.66
C GLU A 596 5.79 23.83 20.52
N ASN A 597 6.96 23.50 21.06
CA ASN A 597 8.14 24.37 20.97
C ASN A 597 8.61 24.53 19.52
N LEU A 598 8.54 23.46 18.72
CA LEU A 598 8.98 23.49 17.33
C LEU A 598 8.16 24.46 16.48
N LEU A 599 6.83 24.47 16.64
CA LEU A 599 5.93 25.36 15.88
C LEU A 599 5.94 26.78 16.44
N ASP A 600 6.10 26.95 17.75
CA ASP A 600 6.21 28.26 18.41
C ASP A 600 7.52 28.97 18.01
N ASP A 601 8.67 28.30 18.16
CA ASP A 601 10.00 28.84 17.81
C ASP A 601 10.13 29.16 16.31
N SER A 602 9.42 28.41 15.45
CA SER A 602 9.40 28.63 14.00
C SER A 602 8.39 29.68 13.54
N GLY A 603 7.53 30.18 14.44
CA GLY A 603 6.51 31.18 14.14
C GLY A 603 5.27 30.64 13.43
N HIS A 604 5.09 29.31 13.35
CA HIS A 604 3.93 28.66 12.74
C HIS A 604 2.77 28.50 13.73
N LEU A 605 2.42 29.61 14.39
CA LEU A 605 1.38 29.67 15.43
C LEU A 605 0.00 29.21 14.93
N ARG A 606 -0.31 29.46 13.66
CA ARG A 606 -1.61 29.10 13.06
C ARG A 606 -1.78 27.57 12.98
N THR A 607 -0.75 26.88 12.50
CA THR A 607 -0.66 25.41 12.54
C THR A 607 -0.76 24.89 13.97
N LEU A 608 -0.08 25.51 14.93
CA LEU A 608 -0.15 25.12 16.35
C LEU A 608 -1.57 25.28 16.92
N ALA A 609 -2.27 26.35 16.55
CA ALA A 609 -3.66 26.56 16.96
C ALA A 609 -4.61 25.49 16.39
N PHE A 610 -4.44 25.11 15.10
CA PHE A 610 -5.18 23.99 14.51
C PHE A 610 -4.88 22.67 15.23
N LEU A 611 -3.61 22.42 15.55
CA LEU A 611 -3.20 21.20 16.25
C LEU A 611 -3.82 21.12 17.66
N TYR A 612 -3.84 22.22 18.40
CA TYR A 612 -4.53 22.24 19.70
C TYR A 612 -6.03 21.99 19.57
N ALA A 613 -6.66 22.60 18.56
CA ALA A 613 -8.09 22.41 18.30
C ALA A 613 -8.39 20.93 17.99
N SER A 614 -7.61 20.29 17.12
CA SER A 614 -7.80 18.88 16.74
C SER A 614 -7.59 17.90 17.90
N LYS A 615 -6.88 18.31 18.96
CA LYS A 615 -6.63 17.51 20.17
C LYS A 615 -7.57 17.84 21.32
N GLY A 616 -8.58 18.70 21.10
CA GLY A 616 -9.53 19.12 22.12
C GLY A 616 -8.96 20.08 23.17
N MET A 617 -7.78 20.66 22.93
CA MET A 617 -7.15 21.64 23.82
C MET A 617 -7.65 23.06 23.53
N SER A 618 -8.97 23.27 23.60
CA SER A 618 -9.66 24.47 23.14
C SER A 618 -9.14 25.76 23.77
N SER A 619 -8.79 25.75 25.06
CA SER A 619 -8.26 26.95 25.76
C SER A 619 -6.92 27.43 25.20
N LYS A 620 -5.98 26.51 24.94
CA LYS A 620 -4.69 26.83 24.31
C LYS A 620 -4.88 27.30 22.86
N ALA A 621 -5.73 26.63 22.09
CA ALA A 621 -6.04 27.02 20.71
C ALA A 621 -6.59 28.46 20.63
N LEU A 622 -7.60 28.78 21.45
CA LEU A 622 -8.24 30.09 21.50
C LEU A 622 -7.29 31.20 21.98
N ALA A 623 -6.36 30.88 22.90
CA ALA A 623 -5.33 31.82 23.31
C ALA A 623 -4.43 32.21 22.13
N ILE A 624 -4.00 31.24 21.31
CA ILE A 624 -3.20 31.51 20.12
C ILE A 624 -4.00 32.28 19.07
N TRP A 625 -5.25 31.90 18.79
CA TRP A 625 -6.10 32.64 17.85
C TRP A 625 -6.29 34.10 18.27
N ARG A 626 -6.43 34.36 19.58
CA ARG A 626 -6.50 35.72 20.13
C ARG A 626 -5.19 36.48 19.95
N VAL A 627 -4.04 35.83 20.15
CA VAL A 627 -2.71 36.44 19.90
C VAL A 627 -2.53 36.76 18.43
N LEU A 628 -2.90 35.85 17.52
CA LEU A 628 -2.86 36.08 16.08
C LEU A 628 -3.73 37.28 15.68
N ALA A 629 -4.98 37.32 16.12
CA ALA A 629 -5.89 38.43 15.86
C ALA A 629 -5.32 39.80 16.31
N ARG A 630 -4.63 39.83 17.47
CA ARG A 630 -3.98 41.05 18.01
C ARG A 630 -2.67 41.40 17.30
N ASN A 631 -1.85 40.42 16.93
CA ASN A 631 -0.60 40.71 16.22
C ASN A 631 -0.90 41.37 14.87
N TYR A 632 -1.99 40.97 14.20
CA TYR A 632 -2.48 41.64 13.00
C TYR A 632 -2.95 43.08 13.24
N THR A 633 -3.37 43.49 14.45
CA THR A 633 -3.71 44.89 14.74
C THR A 633 -2.45 45.76 14.93
N SER A 634 -1.42 45.22 15.59
CA SER A 634 -0.16 45.93 15.81
C SER A 634 0.64 46.20 14.51
N SER A 635 0.48 45.35 13.50
CA SER A 635 1.10 45.54 12.17
C SER A 635 0.48 46.72 11.41
N ILE A 636 -0.78 47.09 11.70
CA ILE A 636 -1.43 48.26 11.08
C ILE A 636 -0.94 49.58 11.69
N GLN A 637 -0.54 49.58 12.96
CA GLN A 637 -0.13 50.81 13.66
C GLN A 637 1.36 51.18 13.45
N ARG A 638 2.22 50.25 13.02
CA ARG A 638 3.66 50.52 12.84
C ARG A 638 4.04 51.18 11.51
N ASP A 639 3.21 51.03 10.47
CA ASP A 639 3.55 51.46 9.10
C ASP A 639 2.72 52.66 8.61
N SER A 640 2.10 53.43 9.51
CA SER A 640 1.33 54.64 9.16
C SER A 640 2.17 55.86 8.73
N ALA A 641 3.39 55.64 8.21
CA ALA A 641 4.32 56.70 7.83
C ALA A 641 4.74 56.73 6.34
N SER A 642 4.16 55.90 5.46
CA SER A 642 4.42 56.03 4.02
C SER A 642 3.23 55.57 3.16
N ASP A 643 2.53 56.55 2.60
CA ASP A 643 1.37 56.37 1.71
C ASP A 643 1.82 55.97 0.29
N ASN A 644 1.33 54.80 -0.18
CA ASN A 644 0.75 54.57 -1.53
C ASN A 644 0.78 53.11 -2.03
N GLU A 645 1.31 52.14 -1.27
CA GLU A 645 1.23 50.69 -1.62
C GLU A 645 0.22 49.89 -0.74
N LEU A 646 -0.64 50.58 0.01
CA LEU A 646 -1.35 50.05 1.20
C LEU A 646 -2.69 49.34 0.93
N GLN A 647 -3.32 49.49 -0.24
CA GLN A 647 -4.68 48.96 -0.43
C GLN A 647 -4.76 47.44 -0.59
N ASN A 648 -3.72 46.78 -1.16
CA ASN A 648 -3.74 45.32 -1.30
C ASN A 648 -3.38 44.60 0.03
N ARG A 649 -2.43 45.17 0.79
CA ARG A 649 -1.96 44.57 2.06
C ARG A 649 -2.98 44.75 3.19
N SER A 650 -3.80 45.79 3.17
CA SER A 650 -4.88 45.98 4.14
C SER A 650 -5.98 44.92 4.00
N SER A 651 -6.37 44.56 2.77
CA SER A 651 -7.34 43.49 2.49
C SER A 651 -6.86 42.12 3.01
N ASP A 652 -5.61 41.75 2.76
CA ASP A 652 -5.04 40.48 3.21
C ASP A 652 -4.97 40.38 4.75
N THR A 653 -4.62 41.48 5.43
CA THR A 653 -4.57 41.51 6.91
C THR A 653 -5.95 41.51 7.57
N LEU A 654 -6.97 42.10 6.94
CA LEU A 654 -8.36 42.01 7.38
C LEU A 654 -8.88 40.58 7.21
N ASN A 655 -8.61 39.95 6.07
CA ASN A 655 -8.97 38.56 5.80
C ASN A 655 -8.30 37.58 6.80
N ALA A 656 -7.05 37.83 7.20
CA ALA A 656 -6.34 37.01 8.19
C ALA A 656 -6.95 37.10 9.60
N ARG A 657 -7.40 38.28 10.04
CA ARG A 657 -8.12 38.46 11.31
C ARG A 657 -9.47 37.79 11.29
N GLU A 658 -10.20 37.97 10.21
CA GLU A 658 -11.51 37.35 10.05
C GLU A 658 -11.39 35.83 10.02
N THR A 659 -10.34 35.29 9.42
CA THR A 659 -10.06 33.85 9.47
C THR A 659 -9.75 33.37 10.88
N ALA A 660 -8.95 34.11 11.67
CA ALA A 660 -8.72 33.77 13.07
C ALA A 660 -10.02 33.81 13.91
N ALA A 661 -10.89 34.78 13.67
CA ALA A 661 -12.20 34.87 14.32
C ALA A 661 -13.12 33.71 13.91
N ARG A 662 -13.08 33.29 12.63
CA ARG A 662 -13.86 32.17 12.09
C ARG A 662 -13.43 30.82 12.67
N GLU A 663 -12.13 30.56 12.77
CA GLU A 663 -11.64 29.32 13.38
C GLU A 663 -11.90 29.29 14.88
N ALA A 664 -11.73 30.42 15.58
CA ALA A 664 -12.12 30.53 16.98
C ALA A 664 -13.63 30.35 17.19
N SER A 665 -14.47 30.89 16.29
CA SER A 665 -15.92 30.73 16.37
C SER A 665 -16.33 29.27 16.29
N LYS A 666 -15.73 28.50 15.37
CA LYS A 666 -15.98 27.06 15.22
C LYS A 666 -15.71 26.28 16.51
N ILE A 667 -14.58 26.55 17.18
CA ILE A 667 -14.24 25.91 18.46
C ILE A 667 -15.25 26.30 19.55
N LEU A 668 -15.67 27.58 19.59
CA LEU A 668 -16.61 28.05 20.59
C LEU A 668 -18.05 27.57 20.34
N GLU A 669 -18.46 27.37 19.10
CA GLU A 669 -19.76 26.83 18.70
C GLU A 669 -20.00 25.44 19.31
N GLU A 670 -18.96 24.60 19.42
CA GLU A 670 -19.02 23.25 20.02
C GLU A 670 -18.81 23.23 21.55
N SER A 671 -18.24 24.30 22.12
CA SER A 671 -17.89 24.35 23.54
C SER A 671 -19.09 24.68 24.44
N SER A 672 -19.32 23.82 25.44
CA SER A 672 -20.30 24.03 26.52
C SER A 672 -19.73 24.78 27.75
N ASP A 673 -18.42 25.12 27.77
CA ASP A 673 -17.81 25.91 28.85
C ASP A 673 -18.16 27.40 28.71
N GLN A 674 -19.10 27.84 29.54
CA GLN A 674 -19.60 29.20 29.55
C GLN A 674 -18.53 30.25 29.84
N ASN A 675 -17.59 29.99 30.75
CA ASN A 675 -16.54 30.96 31.08
C ASN A 675 -15.59 31.15 29.91
N LEU A 676 -15.24 30.04 29.23
CA LEU A 676 -14.37 30.06 28.05
C LEU A 676 -15.03 30.81 26.89
N VAL A 677 -16.31 30.56 26.62
CA VAL A 677 -17.07 31.25 25.55
C VAL A 677 -17.12 32.75 25.83
N LEU A 678 -17.54 33.17 27.03
CA LEU A 678 -17.68 34.58 27.35
C LEU A 678 -16.32 35.32 27.38
N GLN A 679 -15.26 34.66 27.82
CA GLN A 679 -13.90 35.23 27.82
C GLN A 679 -13.40 35.55 26.40
N HIS A 680 -13.72 34.70 25.42
CA HIS A 680 -13.27 34.86 24.03
C HIS A 680 -14.31 35.52 23.12
N PHE A 681 -15.57 35.63 23.53
CA PHE A 681 -16.64 36.26 22.77
C PHE A 681 -16.34 37.73 22.44
N GLY A 682 -15.84 38.50 23.42
CA GLY A 682 -15.69 39.95 23.29
C GLY A 682 -14.86 40.39 22.07
N TRP A 683 -13.72 39.73 21.83
CA TRP A 683 -12.83 40.07 20.72
C TRP A 683 -13.32 39.55 19.36
N ILE A 684 -14.08 38.44 19.32
CA ILE A 684 -14.70 37.97 18.07
C ILE A 684 -15.79 38.97 17.66
N ALA A 685 -16.60 39.42 18.63
CA ALA A 685 -17.61 40.44 18.42
C ALA A 685 -17.03 41.80 18.02
N ASP A 686 -15.75 42.09 18.30
CA ASP A 686 -15.07 43.29 17.79
C ASP A 686 -14.66 43.15 16.32
N ILE A 687 -14.45 41.92 15.83
CA ILE A 687 -13.97 41.64 14.47
C ILE A 687 -15.15 41.41 13.52
N ASN A 688 -16.06 40.48 13.85
CA ASN A 688 -17.19 40.13 13.01
C ASN A 688 -18.41 39.80 13.87
N GLN A 689 -19.46 40.61 13.73
CA GLN A 689 -20.68 40.50 14.52
C GLN A 689 -21.53 39.26 14.15
N VAL A 690 -21.52 38.85 12.88
CA VAL A 690 -22.24 37.66 12.40
C VAL A 690 -21.66 36.39 13.02
N LEU A 691 -20.34 36.26 13.04
CA LEU A 691 -19.66 35.14 13.70
C LEU A 691 -19.94 35.12 15.21
N ALA A 692 -19.94 36.30 15.86
CA ALA A 692 -20.24 36.40 17.28
C ALA A 692 -21.67 35.94 17.61
N VAL A 693 -22.67 36.31 16.80
CA VAL A 693 -24.04 35.79 16.94
C VAL A 693 -24.05 34.28 16.77
N LYS A 694 -23.41 33.77 15.71
CA LYS A 694 -23.36 32.32 15.43
C LYS A 694 -22.77 31.53 16.60
N VAL A 695 -21.75 32.07 17.27
CA VAL A 695 -21.24 31.50 18.52
C VAL A 695 -22.34 31.47 19.57
N LEU A 696 -23.07 32.55 19.84
CA LEU A 696 -24.09 32.55 20.89
C LEU A 696 -25.29 31.66 20.59
N THR A 697 -25.68 31.53 19.33
CA THR A 697 -26.89 30.81 18.88
C THR A 697 -26.60 29.40 18.37
N SER A 698 -25.45 28.80 18.74
CA SER A 698 -25.06 27.48 18.25
C SER A 698 -25.94 26.37 18.81
N GLU A 699 -26.54 25.58 17.92
CA GLU A 699 -27.32 24.38 18.25
C GLU A 699 -26.44 23.14 18.52
N THR A 700 -25.15 23.18 18.16
CA THR A 700 -24.26 22.02 18.29
C THR A 700 -23.80 21.73 19.72
N ARG A 701 -24.10 22.61 20.68
CA ARG A 701 -23.71 22.45 22.09
C ARG A 701 -24.56 21.40 22.81
N GLU A 702 -23.90 20.60 23.63
CA GLU A 702 -24.60 19.69 24.56
C GLU A 702 -25.39 20.44 25.64
N LYS A 703 -24.84 21.56 26.14
CA LYS A 703 -25.49 22.41 27.13
C LYS A 703 -25.50 23.87 26.65
N GLN A 704 -26.70 24.42 26.51
CA GLN A 704 -26.87 25.82 26.14
C GLN A 704 -26.40 26.78 27.25
N LEU A 705 -25.93 27.95 26.83
CA LEU A 705 -25.44 29.02 27.70
C LEU A 705 -26.61 29.65 28.47
N SER A 706 -26.38 30.13 29.70
CA SER A 706 -27.44 30.83 30.42
C SER A 706 -27.76 32.19 29.78
N PRO A 707 -29.01 32.48 29.39
CA PRO A 707 -29.37 33.72 28.72
C PRO A 707 -29.00 34.99 29.51
N SER A 708 -29.16 34.96 30.84
CA SER A 708 -28.88 36.10 31.72
C SER A 708 -27.40 36.50 31.73
N GLU A 709 -26.47 35.54 31.82
CA GLU A 709 -25.04 35.82 31.81
C GLU A 709 -24.52 36.22 30.42
N VAL A 710 -25.08 35.64 29.35
CA VAL A 710 -24.77 36.04 27.97
C VAL A 710 -25.17 37.50 27.74
N LEU A 711 -26.40 37.86 28.12
CA LEU A 711 -26.89 39.24 28.00
C LEU A 711 -26.09 40.23 28.86
N ALA A 712 -25.57 39.80 30.01
CA ALA A 712 -24.69 40.63 30.85
C ALA A 712 -23.28 40.80 30.25
N ALA A 713 -22.81 39.83 29.47
CA ALA A 713 -21.48 39.85 28.85
C ALA A 713 -21.42 40.61 27.51
N ILE A 714 -22.56 40.77 26.82
CA ILE A 714 -22.62 41.56 25.58
C ILE A 714 -22.47 43.05 25.94
N ASP A 715 -21.50 43.72 25.29
CA ASP A 715 -21.31 45.17 25.43
C ASP A 715 -22.62 45.91 25.04
N LEU A 716 -23.07 46.82 25.91
CA LEU A 716 -24.26 47.64 25.69
C LEU A 716 -24.24 48.43 24.38
N LYS A 717 -23.05 48.70 23.83
CA LYS A 717 -22.87 49.36 22.54
C LYS A 717 -23.12 48.45 21.34
N LYS A 718 -23.06 47.12 21.50
CA LYS A 718 -23.25 46.13 20.44
C LYS A 718 -24.71 45.71 20.35
N VAL A 719 -25.56 46.69 20.06
CA VAL A 719 -27.03 46.56 20.10
C VAL A 719 -27.55 45.50 19.13
N GLU A 720 -26.99 45.40 17.92
CA GLU A 720 -27.44 44.43 16.91
C GLU A 720 -27.21 42.98 17.35
N ILE A 721 -26.05 42.67 17.96
CA ILE A 721 -25.75 41.32 18.47
C ILE A 721 -26.74 40.95 19.59
N ARG A 722 -27.03 41.90 20.49
CA ARG A 722 -28.00 41.71 21.57
C ARG A 722 -29.41 41.48 21.03
N GLN A 723 -29.83 42.28 20.04
CA GLN A 723 -31.12 42.11 19.37
C GLN A 723 -31.22 40.74 18.70
N ARG A 724 -30.19 40.30 17.98
CA ARG A 724 -30.25 39.01 17.27
C ARG A 724 -30.29 37.82 18.22
N TYR A 725 -29.57 37.91 19.33
CA TYR A 725 -29.61 36.89 20.38
C TYR A 725 -30.98 36.84 21.08
N LEU A 726 -31.59 38.00 21.38
CA LEU A 726 -32.95 38.06 21.93
C LEU A 726 -33.99 37.52 20.96
N GLN A 727 -33.87 37.86 19.67
CA GLN A 727 -34.72 37.28 18.63
C GLN A 727 -34.59 35.76 18.59
N TRP A 728 -33.37 35.23 18.65
CA TRP A 728 -33.14 33.78 18.67
C TRP A 728 -33.77 33.11 19.91
N LEU A 729 -33.66 33.72 21.08
CA LEU A 729 -34.31 33.21 22.28
C LEU A 729 -35.84 33.15 22.14
N ILE A 730 -36.43 34.11 21.45
CA ILE A 730 -37.88 34.21 21.29
C ILE A 730 -38.39 33.30 20.17
N GLU A 731 -37.78 33.35 18.99
CA GLU A 731 -38.26 32.69 17.77
C GLU A 731 -37.73 31.26 17.63
N ASP A 732 -36.45 31.03 17.94
CA ASP A 732 -35.78 29.74 17.69
C ASP A 732 -35.75 28.84 18.94
N GLN A 733 -35.79 29.43 20.15
CA GLN A 733 -35.86 28.68 21.42
C GLN A 733 -37.25 28.71 22.07
N ASP A 734 -38.25 29.30 21.40
CA ASP A 734 -39.64 29.42 21.87
C ASP A 734 -39.74 29.91 23.34
N SER A 735 -38.97 30.93 23.71
CA SER A 735 -38.99 31.43 25.09
C SER A 735 -40.23 32.28 25.37
N ASP A 736 -41.04 31.83 26.33
CA ASP A 736 -42.21 32.56 26.84
C ASP A 736 -41.90 33.61 27.92
N ASP A 737 -40.62 33.91 28.19
CA ASP A 737 -40.23 34.85 29.25
C ASP A 737 -40.52 36.31 28.84
N THR A 738 -41.51 36.90 29.48
CA THR A 738 -41.98 38.27 29.22
C THR A 738 -40.87 39.32 29.34
N HIS A 739 -39.84 39.06 30.16
CA HIS A 739 -38.70 39.94 30.30
C HIS A 739 -37.87 40.02 29.00
N PHE A 740 -37.68 38.90 28.30
CA PHE A 740 -36.93 38.90 27.03
C PHE A 740 -37.72 39.58 25.90
N HIS A 741 -39.03 39.33 25.82
CA HIS A 741 -39.92 40.00 24.85
C HIS A 741 -39.94 41.51 25.05
N THR A 742 -40.09 41.96 26.30
CA THR A 742 -40.08 43.39 26.64
C THR A 742 -38.72 44.04 26.34
N MET A 743 -37.62 43.36 26.70
CA MET A 743 -36.28 43.85 26.44
C MET A 743 -35.96 43.94 24.94
N TYR A 744 -36.47 43.00 24.14
CA TYR A 744 -36.32 43.03 22.68
C TYR A 744 -37.12 44.18 22.07
N ALA A 745 -38.40 44.34 22.45
CA ALA A 745 -39.24 45.44 21.99
C ALA A 745 -38.64 46.82 22.31
N ILE A 746 -38.19 47.02 23.55
CA ILE A 746 -37.53 48.25 23.98
C ILE A 746 -36.24 48.48 23.19
N SER A 747 -35.43 47.44 22.96
CA SER A 747 -34.18 47.57 22.20
C SER A 747 -34.43 47.93 20.73
N LEU A 748 -35.46 47.35 20.11
CA LEU A 748 -35.85 47.69 18.74
C LEU A 748 -36.41 49.11 18.65
N ALA A 749 -37.25 49.51 19.61
CA ALA A 749 -37.80 50.87 19.69
C ALA A 749 -36.71 51.93 19.83
N LYS A 750 -35.72 51.73 20.71
CA LYS A 750 -34.55 52.63 20.82
C LYS A 750 -33.78 52.74 19.51
N SER A 751 -33.50 51.61 18.86
CA SER A 751 -32.78 51.62 17.57
C SER A 751 -33.61 52.26 16.45
N ALA A 752 -34.94 52.10 16.43
CA ALA A 752 -35.82 52.76 15.48
C ALA A 752 -35.85 54.29 15.69
N LEU A 753 -35.90 54.75 16.95
CA LEU A 753 -35.78 56.17 17.30
C LEU A 753 -34.44 56.76 16.85
N GLU A 754 -33.34 56.04 17.08
CA GLU A 754 -32.01 56.47 16.63
C GLU A 754 -31.86 56.50 15.10
N SER A 755 -32.49 55.55 14.37
CA SER A 755 -32.53 55.57 12.90
C SER A 755 -33.31 56.79 12.40
N TYR A 756 -34.48 57.01 12.98
CA TYR A 756 -35.35 58.14 12.64
C TYR A 756 -34.70 59.50 12.95
N ALA A 757 -33.99 59.62 14.08
CA ALA A 757 -33.23 60.82 14.43
C ALA A 757 -32.04 61.09 13.48
N ARG A 758 -31.43 60.05 12.92
CA ARG A 758 -30.40 60.21 11.87
C ARG A 758 -31.01 60.64 10.54
N GLU A 759 -32.12 60.03 10.14
CA GLU A 759 -32.81 60.38 8.89
C GLU A 759 -33.32 61.83 8.88
N SER A 760 -33.80 62.34 10.01
CA SER A 760 -34.23 63.74 10.15
C SER A 760 -33.09 64.77 10.14
N MET A 761 -31.86 64.39 10.53
CA MET A 761 -30.68 65.27 10.45
C MET A 761 -30.10 65.44 9.05
N TYR A 762 -30.30 64.48 8.14
CA TYR A 762 -29.80 64.51 6.76
C TYR A 762 -30.89 64.84 5.72
N GLY A 763 -32.16 64.88 6.13
CA GLY A 763 -33.32 65.01 5.24
C GLY A 763 -33.63 66.42 4.71
N GLU A 764 -32.88 67.46 5.08
CA GLU A 764 -33.22 68.85 4.69
C GLU A 764 -32.39 69.43 3.53
N HIS A 765 -31.67 68.62 2.76
CA HIS A 765 -31.07 69.03 1.47
C HIS A 765 -31.44 68.09 0.32
N GLY A 766 -32.44 68.49 -0.47
CA GLY A 766 -32.49 68.18 -1.91
C GLY A 766 -33.57 67.20 -2.35
N VAL A 767 -34.72 67.78 -2.76
CA VAL A 767 -35.61 67.18 -3.75
C VAL A 767 -34.83 66.99 -5.06
N GLY A 768 -34.73 65.74 -5.53
CA GLY A 768 -34.46 65.41 -6.93
C GLY A 768 -33.37 64.37 -7.17
N ASN A 769 -33.74 63.08 -7.25
CA ASN A 769 -33.68 62.33 -8.52
C ASN A 769 -34.15 60.89 -8.32
N ILE A 770 -35.06 60.47 -9.19
CA ILE A 770 -35.36 59.08 -9.48
C ILE A 770 -34.20 58.54 -10.32
N GLY A 771 -33.60 57.45 -9.87
CA GLY A 771 -32.65 56.64 -10.63
C GLY A 771 -31.21 56.75 -10.16
N GLU A 772 -30.77 55.77 -9.37
CA GLU A 772 -29.70 54.84 -9.74
C GLU A 772 -29.39 53.93 -8.55
N LYS A 773 -29.52 52.64 -8.82
CA LYS A 773 -29.10 51.53 -7.97
C LYS A 773 -27.57 51.61 -7.87
N SER A 774 -27.06 52.37 -6.91
CA SER A 774 -25.63 52.48 -6.62
C SER A 774 -25.22 51.32 -5.71
N THR A 775 -24.94 50.18 -6.35
CA THR A 775 -24.03 49.16 -5.85
C THR A 775 -22.61 49.74 -5.76
N TYR A 776 -22.24 50.26 -4.59
CA TYR A 776 -20.88 50.33 -4.03
C TYR A 776 -21.06 50.44 -2.52
N ASP A 777 -21.18 49.31 -1.83
CA ASP A 777 -20.09 48.75 -1.01
C ASP A 777 -19.42 49.79 -0.10
N SER A 778 -19.92 49.84 1.13
CA SER A 778 -19.17 50.27 2.31
C SER A 778 -19.46 49.26 3.40
N GLY A 779 -18.65 48.20 3.41
CA GLY A 779 -18.61 47.09 4.36
C GLY A 779 -19.02 47.43 5.80
N SER A 780 -20.32 47.44 6.03
CA SER A 780 -20.94 47.30 7.34
C SER A 780 -21.68 45.98 7.29
N HIS A 781 -21.12 44.97 7.97
CA HIS A 781 -21.77 43.69 8.19
C HIS A 781 -22.98 43.90 9.12
N SER A 782 -24.05 44.50 8.60
CA SER A 782 -25.35 44.51 9.26
C SER A 782 -25.77 43.06 9.46
N ILE A 783 -26.13 42.71 10.70
CA ILE A 783 -26.61 41.36 11.02
C ILE A 783 -28.00 41.12 10.40
N PHE A 784 -28.71 42.20 10.08
CA PHE A 784 -30.08 42.19 9.59
C PHE A 784 -30.18 42.72 8.16
N GLU A 785 -30.94 42.03 7.32
CA GLU A 785 -31.25 42.46 5.95
C GLU A 785 -32.41 43.46 5.90
N SER A 786 -33.34 43.40 6.87
CA SER A 786 -34.49 44.28 6.97
C SER A 786 -34.23 45.50 7.87
N PRO A 787 -34.81 46.67 7.55
CA PRO A 787 -34.69 47.87 8.36
C PRO A 787 -35.27 47.64 9.77
N VAL A 788 -34.63 48.24 10.77
CA VAL A 788 -35.00 48.10 12.19
C VAL A 788 -36.47 48.43 12.45
N ARG A 789 -37.02 49.40 11.72
CA ARG A 789 -38.41 49.83 11.85
C ARG A 789 -39.42 48.74 11.44
N GLU A 790 -39.16 48.07 10.33
CA GLU A 790 -39.99 46.95 9.87
C GLU A 790 -39.92 45.78 10.87
N ARG A 791 -38.72 45.48 11.37
CA ARG A 791 -38.52 44.45 12.41
C ARG A 791 -39.29 44.76 13.69
N LEU A 792 -39.32 46.03 14.11
CA LEU A 792 -40.11 46.49 15.25
C LEU A 792 -41.60 46.28 15.01
N GLN A 793 -42.14 46.68 13.87
CA GLN A 793 -43.55 46.52 13.54
C GLN A 793 -43.97 45.05 13.54
N ILE A 794 -43.22 44.20 12.83
CA ILE A 794 -43.48 42.75 12.77
C ILE A 794 -43.47 42.14 14.18
N PHE A 795 -42.50 42.50 15.02
CA PHE A 795 -42.41 41.96 16.37
C PHE A 795 -43.58 42.42 17.26
N LEU A 796 -43.93 43.71 17.22
CA LEU A 796 -45.02 44.26 18.03
C LEU A 796 -46.39 43.68 17.65
N GLU A 797 -46.59 43.32 16.39
CA GLU A 797 -47.82 42.67 15.93
C GLU A 797 -47.88 41.18 16.32
N SER A 798 -46.76 40.47 16.15
CA SER A 798 -46.69 39.01 16.31
C SER A 798 -46.62 38.53 17.76
N SER A 799 -45.95 39.27 18.66
CA SER A 799 -45.83 38.87 20.07
C SER A 799 -46.92 39.51 20.95
N ASP A 800 -47.42 38.75 21.93
CA ASP A 800 -48.34 39.22 22.99
C ASP A 800 -47.67 39.25 24.38
N LEU A 801 -46.39 38.90 24.47
CA LEU A 801 -45.68 38.63 25.74
C LEU A 801 -44.77 39.79 26.19
N TYR A 802 -44.77 40.93 25.50
CA TYR A 802 -44.07 42.14 25.93
C TYR A 802 -44.99 43.09 26.70
N ASP A 803 -44.43 43.99 27.52
CA ASP A 803 -45.17 45.07 28.17
C ASP A 803 -45.39 46.25 27.21
N PRO A 804 -46.62 46.47 26.70
CA PRO A 804 -46.86 47.52 25.72
C PRO A 804 -46.78 48.93 26.31
N MET A 805 -46.99 49.09 27.63
CA MET A 805 -46.91 50.40 28.29
C MET A 805 -45.47 50.92 28.32
N GLN A 806 -44.51 50.05 28.66
CA GLN A 806 -43.09 50.42 28.69
C GLN A 806 -42.54 50.81 27.33
N VAL A 807 -42.97 50.14 26.25
CA VAL A 807 -42.56 50.50 24.89
C VAL A 807 -43.22 51.81 24.46
N LEU A 808 -44.49 52.02 24.84
CA LEU A 808 -45.24 53.23 24.52
C LEU A 808 -44.64 54.48 25.20
N GLU A 809 -44.30 54.40 26.48
CA GLU A 809 -43.62 55.48 27.22
C GLU A 809 -42.32 55.92 26.54
N LEU A 810 -41.60 54.98 25.93
CA LEU A 810 -40.34 55.27 25.25
C LEU A 810 -40.56 56.01 23.91
N ILE A 811 -41.64 55.70 23.19
CA ILE A 811 -41.89 56.26 21.85
C ILE A 811 -42.92 57.39 21.84
N GLU A 812 -43.44 57.80 23.00
CA GLU A 812 -44.53 58.78 23.16
C GLU A 812 -44.28 60.09 22.41
N ASP A 813 -43.05 60.62 22.46
CA ASP A 813 -42.68 61.89 21.82
C ASP A 813 -42.24 61.75 20.35
N SER A 814 -42.32 60.54 19.77
CA SER A 814 -41.81 60.25 18.42
C SER A 814 -42.90 60.18 17.34
N GLU A 815 -42.52 60.30 16.07
CA GLU A 815 -43.44 60.11 14.93
C GLU A 815 -43.56 58.64 14.47
N LEU A 816 -43.27 57.68 15.36
CA LEU A 816 -43.49 56.26 15.13
C LEU A 816 -44.99 55.90 15.25
N TRP A 817 -45.81 56.52 14.40
CA TRP A 817 -47.27 56.49 14.48
C TRP A 817 -47.84 55.08 14.26
N LEU A 818 -47.30 54.29 13.32
CA LEU A 818 -47.78 52.93 13.08
C LEU A 818 -47.48 52.01 14.27
N GLU A 819 -46.29 52.14 14.84
CA GLU A 819 -45.88 51.40 16.03
C GLU A 819 -46.74 51.78 17.25
N LYS A 820 -47.05 53.07 17.43
CA LYS A 820 -48.01 53.54 18.44
C LYS A 820 -49.41 52.95 18.23
N ALA A 821 -49.89 52.91 16.99
CA ALA A 821 -51.18 52.31 16.66
C ALA A 821 -51.21 50.82 17.04
N ILE A 822 -50.14 50.07 16.76
CA ILE A 822 -50.02 48.65 17.16
C ILE A 822 -50.05 48.51 18.70
N LEU A 823 -49.30 49.34 19.43
CA LEU A 823 -49.29 49.31 20.91
C LEU A 823 -50.64 49.66 21.54
N TYR A 824 -51.29 50.75 21.08
CA TYR A 824 -52.63 51.11 21.57
C TYR A 824 -53.68 50.05 21.22
N ARG A 825 -53.52 49.37 20.09
CA ARG A 825 -54.36 48.22 19.71
C ARG A 825 -54.21 47.07 20.70
N LYS A 826 -52.99 46.74 21.14
CA LYS A 826 -52.73 45.72 22.17
C LYS A 826 -53.22 46.15 23.57
N LEU A 827 -53.21 47.45 23.88
CA LEU A 827 -53.75 48.00 25.13
C LEU A 827 -55.28 48.15 25.13
N GLY A 828 -55.96 47.88 24.01
CA GLY A 828 -57.41 48.04 23.87
C GLY A 828 -57.90 49.49 23.83
N GLN A 829 -57.02 50.46 23.53
CA GLN A 829 -57.37 51.88 23.43
C GLN A 829 -57.84 52.21 22.00
N GLU A 830 -59.03 51.73 21.66
CA GLU A 830 -59.58 51.77 20.30
C GLU A 830 -59.68 53.19 19.71
N THR A 831 -60.07 54.18 20.52
CA THR A 831 -60.21 55.58 20.08
C THR A 831 -58.87 56.18 19.66
N MET A 832 -57.79 55.88 20.39
CA MET A 832 -56.44 56.34 20.08
C MET A 832 -55.90 55.69 18.79
N VAL A 833 -56.18 54.40 18.58
CA VAL A 833 -55.80 53.69 17.34
C VAL A 833 -56.49 54.32 16.13
N LEU A 834 -57.81 54.52 16.20
CA LEU A 834 -58.57 55.15 15.12
C LEU A 834 -58.09 56.58 14.85
N GLN A 835 -57.81 57.36 15.89
CA GLN A 835 -57.27 58.71 15.75
C GLN A 835 -55.91 58.70 15.03
N ILE A 836 -55.02 57.75 15.36
CA ILE A 836 -53.71 57.64 14.72
C ILE A 836 -53.84 57.17 13.26
N LEU A 837 -54.59 56.10 12.99
CA LEU A 837 -54.77 55.57 11.63
C LEU A 837 -55.47 56.58 10.71
N ALA A 838 -56.56 57.19 11.18
CA ALA A 838 -57.41 58.08 10.40
C ALA A 838 -56.82 59.48 10.22
N LEU A 839 -56.26 60.08 11.28
CA LEU A 839 -55.87 61.50 11.27
C LEU A 839 -54.37 61.74 11.14
N LYS A 840 -53.52 60.86 11.70
CA LYS A 840 -52.06 61.02 11.66
C LYS A 840 -51.44 60.31 10.45
N LEU A 841 -51.83 59.06 10.19
CA LEU A 841 -51.35 58.27 9.05
C LEU A 841 -52.19 58.49 7.78
N GLU A 842 -53.42 59.01 7.92
CA GLU A 842 -54.38 59.24 6.83
C GLU A 842 -54.70 57.96 6.02
N ASP A 843 -54.54 56.79 6.64
CA ASP A 843 -54.81 55.50 6.02
C ASP A 843 -56.26 55.09 6.27
N SER A 844 -57.12 55.56 5.36
CA SER A 844 -58.56 55.26 5.41
C SER A 844 -58.89 53.77 5.35
N GLU A 845 -58.03 52.97 4.71
CA GLU A 845 -58.26 51.55 4.50
C GLU A 845 -57.91 50.75 5.75
N ALA A 846 -56.76 51.04 6.37
CA ALA A 846 -56.37 50.43 7.64
C ALA A 846 -57.36 50.77 8.78
N ALA A 847 -57.87 52.00 8.81
CA ALA A 847 -58.89 52.40 9.79
C ALA A 847 -60.23 51.67 9.58
N GLU A 848 -60.70 51.53 8.33
CA GLU A 848 -61.88 50.73 7.99
C GLU A 848 -61.70 49.26 8.38
N GLN A 849 -60.54 48.68 8.10
CA GLN A 849 -60.21 47.31 8.45
C GLN A 849 -60.17 47.08 9.98
N TYR A 850 -59.65 48.03 10.75
CA TYR A 850 -59.68 47.94 12.21
C TYR A 850 -61.10 48.04 12.78
N CYS A 851 -61.96 48.92 12.22
CA CYS A 851 -63.38 48.95 12.57
C CYS A 851 -64.08 47.61 12.26
N ALA A 852 -63.69 46.93 11.17
CA ALA A 852 -64.20 45.61 10.82
C ALA A 852 -63.76 44.53 11.82
N GLU A 853 -62.52 44.59 12.31
CA GLU A 853 -62.01 43.70 13.37
C GLU A 853 -62.74 43.90 14.71
N ILE A 854 -63.01 45.15 15.09
CA ILE A 854 -63.81 45.47 16.29
C ILE A 854 -65.25 44.94 16.13
N GLY A 855 -65.79 44.97 14.91
CA GLY A 855 -67.09 44.38 14.55
C GLY A 855 -68.30 45.14 15.11
N ARG A 856 -68.11 46.35 15.64
CA ARG A 856 -69.20 47.16 16.23
C ARG A 856 -69.54 48.39 15.37
N PRO A 857 -70.84 48.70 15.17
CA PRO A 857 -71.27 49.81 14.30
C PRO A 857 -70.94 51.20 14.87
N ASP A 858 -70.77 51.31 16.19
CA ASP A 858 -70.36 52.54 16.88
C ASP A 858 -68.91 52.94 16.55
N ALA A 859 -68.02 52.00 16.29
CA ALA A 859 -66.64 52.28 15.85
C ALA A 859 -66.61 52.97 14.48
N TYR A 860 -67.45 52.53 13.54
CA TYR A 860 -67.61 53.20 12.24
C TYR A 860 -68.23 54.60 12.37
N MET A 861 -69.15 54.80 13.32
CA MET A 861 -69.68 56.15 13.63
C MET A 861 -68.60 57.06 14.22
N GLN A 862 -67.76 56.56 15.12
CA GLN A 862 -66.63 57.30 15.68
C GLN A 862 -65.61 57.66 14.61
N LEU A 863 -65.31 56.74 13.69
CA LEU A 863 -64.43 57.01 12.55
C LEU A 863 -65.03 58.05 11.58
N LEU A 864 -66.34 58.01 11.35
CA LEU A 864 -67.05 59.02 10.56
C LEU A 864 -66.96 60.40 11.22
N ASP A 865 -67.20 60.47 12.53
CA ASP A 865 -67.11 61.71 13.31
C ASP A 865 -65.69 62.29 13.25
N MET A 866 -64.66 61.45 13.43
CA MET A 866 -63.26 61.86 13.30
C MET A 866 -62.89 62.38 11.91
N TYR A 867 -63.43 61.82 10.83
CA TYR A 867 -63.20 62.35 9.47
C TYR A 867 -63.91 63.68 9.21
N LEU A 868 -65.04 63.93 9.87
CA LEU A 868 -65.86 65.13 9.67
C LEU A 868 -65.43 66.30 10.55
N ASP A 869 -64.95 66.03 11.76
CA ASP A 869 -64.37 67.00 12.68
C ASP A 869 -63.02 66.51 13.20
N PRO A 870 -61.95 66.60 12.39
CA PRO A 870 -60.61 66.31 12.86
C PRO A 870 -60.16 67.45 13.79
N HIS A 871 -60.32 67.26 15.11
CA HIS A 871 -60.03 68.22 16.18
C HIS A 871 -58.59 68.84 16.20
N ASP A 872 -57.73 68.49 15.24
CA ASP A 872 -56.36 68.96 15.04
C ASP A 872 -56.24 70.20 14.12
N GLY A 873 -57.35 70.86 13.76
CA GLY A 873 -57.35 72.05 12.89
C GLY A 873 -57.11 71.74 11.41
N LYS A 874 -57.22 70.46 11.01
CA LYS A 874 -57.21 70.02 9.61
C LYS A 874 -58.58 70.24 8.97
N GLU A 875 -58.63 70.36 7.64
CA GLU A 875 -59.90 70.39 6.92
C GLU A 875 -60.60 69.01 7.00
N PRO A 876 -61.95 68.96 7.00
CA PRO A 876 -62.69 67.71 7.03
C PRO A 876 -62.29 66.77 5.88
N MET A 877 -62.03 65.51 6.20
CA MET A 877 -61.60 64.48 5.24
C MET A 877 -62.79 63.88 4.49
N PHE A 878 -63.51 64.73 3.74
CA PHE A 878 -64.78 64.37 3.08
C PHE A 878 -64.67 63.15 2.16
N LYS A 879 -63.53 62.95 1.48
CA LYS A 879 -63.33 61.79 0.59
C LYS A 879 -63.30 60.46 1.34
N ALA A 880 -62.65 60.42 2.52
CA ALA A 880 -62.61 59.24 3.37
C ALA A 880 -63.98 59.00 4.04
N ALA A 881 -64.63 60.06 4.53
CA ALA A 881 -65.99 59.98 5.07
C ALA A 881 -67.01 59.43 4.05
N VAL A 882 -66.95 59.87 2.78
CA VAL A 882 -67.82 59.36 1.71
C VAL A 882 -67.52 57.90 1.36
N ARG A 883 -66.23 57.51 1.35
CA ARG A 883 -65.81 56.10 1.14
C ARG A 883 -66.37 55.19 2.24
N LEU A 884 -66.22 55.61 3.51
CA LEU A 884 -66.75 54.91 4.67
C LEU A 884 -68.27 54.73 4.59
N LEU A 885 -69.00 55.80 4.27
CA LEU A 885 -70.46 55.75 4.07
C LEU A 885 -70.85 54.84 2.89
N HIS A 886 -70.08 54.85 1.80
CA HIS A 886 -70.37 54.02 0.63
C HIS A 886 -70.21 52.52 0.92
N ASN A 887 -69.17 52.16 1.67
CA ASN A 887 -68.80 50.77 1.97
C ASN A 887 -69.60 50.20 3.15
N HIS A 888 -69.80 51.01 4.20
CA HIS A 888 -70.35 50.57 5.49
C HIS A 888 -71.62 51.33 5.91
N GLY A 889 -72.21 52.15 5.05
CA GLY A 889 -73.42 52.92 5.38
C GLY A 889 -74.63 52.07 5.77
N GLU A 890 -74.75 50.82 5.29
CA GLU A 890 -75.88 49.95 5.63
C GLU A 890 -75.87 49.50 7.12
N SER A 891 -74.71 49.48 7.78
CA SER A 891 -74.56 49.09 9.18
C SER A 891 -74.66 50.26 10.18
N LEU A 892 -74.70 51.51 9.69
CA LEU A 892 -74.79 52.71 10.51
C LEU A 892 -76.24 53.11 10.78
N ASP A 893 -76.50 53.80 11.90
CA ASP A 893 -77.83 54.34 12.18
C ASP A 893 -78.06 55.63 11.37
N PRO A 894 -79.04 55.67 10.44
CA PRO A 894 -79.25 56.83 9.58
C PRO A 894 -79.50 58.14 10.32
N LEU A 895 -80.11 58.08 11.51
CA LEU A 895 -80.40 59.25 12.31
C LEU A 895 -79.10 59.88 12.85
N GLN A 896 -78.23 59.05 13.42
CA GLN A 896 -76.92 59.49 13.93
C GLN A 896 -76.03 59.98 12.78
N VAL A 897 -76.03 59.29 11.64
CA VAL A 897 -75.31 59.76 10.44
C VAL A 897 -75.80 61.15 10.04
N LEU A 898 -77.11 61.36 9.88
CA LEU A 898 -77.66 62.66 9.49
C LEU A 898 -77.40 63.79 10.52
N GLU A 899 -77.32 63.47 11.81
CA GLU A 899 -76.98 64.42 12.87
C GLU A 899 -75.49 64.79 12.87
N THR A 900 -74.60 63.86 12.52
CA THR A 900 -73.14 64.09 12.43
C THR A 900 -72.68 64.79 11.14
N LEU A 901 -73.52 64.86 10.10
CA LEU A 901 -73.16 65.50 8.83
C LEU A 901 -73.11 67.03 8.98
N SER A 902 -71.94 67.63 8.73
CA SER A 902 -71.76 69.08 8.75
C SER A 902 -72.50 69.76 7.57
N PRO A 903 -72.98 71.01 7.72
CA PRO A 903 -73.65 71.76 6.66
C PRO A 903 -72.72 72.13 5.48
N GLU A 904 -71.41 71.91 5.64
CA GLU A 904 -70.38 72.19 4.63
C GLU A 904 -70.08 70.97 3.73
N MET A 905 -70.61 69.79 4.05
CA MET A 905 -70.40 68.60 3.23
C MET A 905 -71.08 68.75 1.85
N PRO A 906 -70.38 68.46 0.73
CA PRO A 906 -71.00 68.37 -0.59
C PRO A 906 -71.95 67.17 -0.65
N LEU A 907 -73.23 67.38 -0.33
CA LEU A 907 -74.29 66.37 -0.34
C LEU A 907 -74.40 65.61 -1.68
N GLN A 908 -73.92 66.20 -2.78
CA GLN A 908 -73.89 65.57 -4.11
C GLN A 908 -73.00 64.32 -4.18
N LEU A 909 -71.98 64.19 -3.33
CA LEU A 909 -71.07 63.04 -3.31
C LEU A 909 -71.61 61.87 -2.46
N ALA A 910 -72.45 62.16 -1.46
CA ALA A 910 -73.01 61.15 -0.56
C ALA A 910 -74.50 60.82 -0.83
N SER A 911 -75.18 61.58 -1.69
CA SER A 911 -76.64 61.49 -1.88
C SER A 911 -77.13 60.11 -2.31
N ASP A 912 -76.44 59.45 -3.24
CA ASP A 912 -76.84 58.11 -3.71
C ASP A 912 -76.69 57.05 -2.64
N THR A 913 -75.71 57.20 -1.75
CA THR A 913 -75.46 56.31 -0.63
C THR A 913 -76.46 56.54 0.50
N ILE A 914 -76.70 57.80 0.88
CA ILE A 914 -77.70 58.17 1.90
C ILE A 914 -79.11 57.76 1.44
N LEU A 915 -79.44 57.95 0.15
CA LEU A 915 -80.72 57.48 -0.41
C LEU A 915 -80.84 55.96 -0.36
N ARG A 916 -79.76 55.21 -0.65
CA ARG A 916 -79.75 53.74 -0.51
C ARG A 916 -79.97 53.32 0.95
N MET A 917 -79.27 53.94 1.89
CA MET A 917 -79.38 53.66 3.33
C MET A 917 -80.82 53.93 3.86
N LEU A 918 -81.41 55.09 3.52
CA LEU A 918 -82.79 55.43 3.90
C LEU A 918 -83.82 54.50 3.23
N ARG A 919 -83.61 54.11 1.96
CA ARG A 919 -84.47 53.15 1.26
C ARG A 919 -84.38 51.75 1.88
N ALA A 920 -83.18 51.29 2.25
CA ALA A 920 -82.97 50.00 2.90
C ALA A 920 -83.69 49.94 4.26
N ARG A 921 -83.62 51.02 5.06
CA ARG A 921 -84.34 51.11 6.34
C ARG A 921 -85.85 51.20 6.17
N LEU A 922 -86.34 51.94 5.17
CA LEU A 922 -87.76 51.95 4.81
C LEU A 922 -88.25 50.56 4.35
N HIS A 923 -87.39 49.83 3.62
CA HIS A 923 -87.65 48.46 3.19
C HIS A 923 -87.69 47.49 4.38
N HIS A 924 -86.69 47.50 5.27
CA HIS A 924 -86.68 46.70 6.49
C HIS A 924 -87.83 47.05 7.45
N HIS A 925 -88.22 48.32 7.55
CA HIS A 925 -89.39 48.71 8.35
C HIS A 925 -90.68 48.10 7.78
N ARG A 926 -90.88 48.17 6.45
CA ARG A 926 -92.02 47.54 5.77
C ARG A 926 -91.97 46.02 5.85
N GLN A 927 -90.80 45.41 5.70
CA GLN A 927 -90.59 43.97 5.84
C GLN A 927 -90.81 43.49 7.27
N GLY A 928 -90.42 44.28 8.27
CA GLY A 928 -90.73 44.05 9.68
C GLY A 928 -92.21 44.13 9.97
N GLN A 929 -92.94 45.07 9.36
CA GLN A 929 -94.41 45.14 9.43
C GLN A 929 -95.09 43.92 8.79
N VAL A 930 -94.55 43.41 7.67
CA VAL A 930 -95.03 42.18 7.01
C VAL A 930 -94.72 40.94 7.86
N ASN A 931 -93.52 40.82 8.41
CA ASN A 931 -93.15 39.71 9.30
C ASN A 931 -93.94 39.73 10.61
N CYS A 932 -94.17 40.91 11.20
CA CYS A 932 -95.06 41.06 12.36
C CYS A 932 -96.51 40.69 12.02
N THR A 933 -97.02 41.04 10.84
CA THR A 933 -98.37 40.64 10.42
C THR A 933 -98.49 39.14 10.08
N GLN A 934 -97.43 38.50 9.56
CA GLN A 934 -97.33 37.04 9.41
C GLN A 934 -97.22 36.30 10.75
N LEU A 935 -96.45 36.82 11.72
CA LEU A 935 -96.40 36.30 13.10
C LEU A 935 -97.76 36.44 13.79
N ILE A 936 -98.47 37.56 13.58
CA ILE A 936 -99.84 37.76 14.09
C ILE A 936 -100.85 36.84 13.39
N SER A 937 -100.65 36.44 12.12
CA SER A 937 -101.52 35.46 11.44
C SER A 937 -101.23 34.01 11.83
N CYS A 938 -99.99 33.68 12.21
CA CYS A 938 -99.62 32.36 12.75
C CYS A 938 -100.01 32.16 14.22
N CYS A 939 -100.34 33.22 14.96
CA CYS A 939 -100.75 33.17 16.37
C CYS A 939 -102.27 33.34 16.61
N ARG A 940 -103.12 33.25 15.58
CA ARG A 940 -104.58 33.10 15.77
C ARG A 940 -104.96 31.60 15.76
N PRO A 941 -105.69 31.11 16.78
CA PRO A 941 -106.07 29.69 16.88
C PRO A 941 -107.02 29.23 15.78
#